data_AF-A0A067M4K7-F1
#
_entry.id   AF-A0A067M4K7-F1
#
_cell.length_a   1.000
_cell.length_b   1.000
_cell.length_c   1.000
_cell.angle_alpha   90.00
_cell.angle_beta   90.00
_cell.angle_gamma   90.00
#
_symmetry.space_group_name_H-M   'P 1'
#
loop_
_entity.id
_entity.type
_entity.pdbx_description
1 polymer ?
#
loop_
_entity_poly.entity_id
_entity_poly.type
_entity_poly.pdbx_seq_one_letter_code
_entity_poly.pdbx_strand_id
1 'polypeptide(L)'
;MDHTDSPFALTIDSSSTNWRSTMPCRDFLNGSCLVEDCPYSHYIKTCDVCDIWCVSDQSYNQHLSGKQHFQKLHGRSAVVQCVVCELPVPRGSYEQHQRGRRHRSLLALQPGEEAPPEDYRDPSNFYCILCRIDVLPSLREKHINGPHHRKKERLASFRSALEEAGRNKHGVTVSHGEGGGLNFGTIEPDSLRTRPTVSAMLTVKLESGGSVVLREARLSSAFGQPRRACFSCVAARTQLVLGVPCLVRVTFSPDGNRGHYDDRIELVFEDTSLAQRFTITRSIRAVVGIKAELDALRPTAPYVRPERRARRPALDVVDGIPPPAMGKVRWVAHFPPYDILGTVTSALASGSIAEKAAHIKKTLLPPVLNSLTYARHWHYLMWIEEDQMLLDLHRYDEEGVGLTQFGKHHWLQVPGLAEKRPSVIVGDKILAQRYACPNDKWYRGHVHVTRQAEVGLSFDRSFHSIKGEKFDVQYELNRTTLRRMHQALDTAFHPDRILFPTAAHVRGSRPPSEMQLGALTLVNRLIQTNPPQRQAVTAIMHQKPGSVPFVVFGPPGTGKTVTIIEAIRQILIRNPAAKILACAPSNSAADLLAARLTDLGSQLFRLNAPSRLKESLPDKLAPFSSPNEYGTFLIPSVAVLARYRVVVSTTTSASIPHGIGLSRGHFSHIFIDEAGHDLEPAAMIPIKTMAGLETNVILSGDPKQLGPIVRSAVGRRELGLGVSYLERLMERELYVGLQWRGISTVKLTKNWRSHPAILKFPNEVFYEGELEARADPVITHSLLRWNGMKSPTFPIIFHSITGKDTQEASSPSYFNPDEVSLVKHYVESLFSDRRLRLTDDDIGIISPYHAQVGKIRRVLNVTHPNIKVGSVEEFQGQERRVIIVSTVRSSVEKVDFDLTHALGFVANHRRFNGKYLYCSCTYGLTWLFQWL
;
A
#
# COMPACT_ATOMS: atom_id res chain seq x y z
N MET A 1 -14.03 51.90 -31.66
CA MET A 1 -15.38 52.28 -31.22
C MET A 1 -16.07 51.01 -30.76
N ASP A 2 -16.21 50.92 -29.44
CA ASP A 2 -17.14 50.15 -28.62
C ASP A 2 -17.55 48.72 -29.01
N HIS A 3 -17.03 47.77 -28.23
CA HIS A 3 -17.69 46.51 -27.94
C HIS A 3 -18.16 46.53 -26.48
N THR A 4 -19.47 46.44 -26.27
CA THR A 4 -20.12 46.29 -24.96
C THR A 4 -20.58 44.86 -24.73
N ASP A 5 -20.47 44.47 -23.46
CA ASP A 5 -20.71 43.16 -22.85
C ASP A 5 -22.17 42.65 -22.89
N SER A 6 -22.33 41.33 -23.00
CA SER A 6 -23.36 40.55 -22.29
C SER A 6 -23.06 39.03 -22.33
N PRO A 7 -23.07 38.29 -21.20
CA PRO A 7 -22.77 36.87 -21.16
C PRO A 7 -24.01 35.96 -21.22
N PHE A 8 -23.83 34.83 -21.91
CA PHE A 8 -24.62 33.60 -21.97
C PHE A 8 -25.73 33.40 -20.90
N ALA A 9 -26.98 33.43 -21.36
CA ALA A 9 -28.13 32.84 -20.68
C ALA A 9 -28.14 31.31 -20.89
N LEU A 10 -28.07 30.55 -19.79
CA LEU A 10 -28.45 29.14 -19.75
C LEU A 10 -29.92 29.06 -19.31
N THR A 11 -30.78 28.60 -20.22
CA THR A 11 -32.16 28.20 -19.94
C THR A 11 -32.15 26.98 -19.02
N ILE A 12 -32.79 27.07 -17.85
CA ILE A 12 -32.97 25.96 -16.90
C ILE A 12 -34.47 25.72 -16.72
N ASP A 13 -34.84 24.46 -16.94
CA ASP A 13 -36.15 23.84 -16.78
C ASP A 13 -36.65 23.94 -15.31
N SER A 14 -37.90 24.34 -15.12
CA SER A 14 -38.47 24.76 -13.83
C SER A 14 -39.10 23.63 -13.00
N SER A 15 -38.57 22.41 -13.09
CA SER A 15 -39.17 21.25 -12.40
C SER A 15 -38.17 20.20 -11.88
N SER A 16 -37.26 20.56 -10.95
CA SER A 16 -36.71 19.61 -9.94
C SER A 16 -35.70 20.25 -8.96
N THR A 17 -35.85 19.92 -7.67
CA THR A 17 -34.84 19.87 -6.58
C THR A 17 -33.95 21.09 -6.24
N ASN A 18 -34.33 21.79 -5.16
CA ASN A 18 -33.53 22.19 -3.98
C ASN A 18 -32.08 22.73 -4.14
N TRP A 19 -31.76 23.48 -5.20
CA TRP A 19 -30.42 24.06 -5.40
C TRP A 19 -29.92 24.96 -4.24
N ARG A 20 -30.83 25.63 -3.51
CA ARG A 20 -30.48 26.52 -2.37
C ARG A 20 -29.74 25.78 -1.25
N SER A 21 -30.05 24.50 -1.01
CA SER A 21 -29.41 23.64 0.00
C SER A 21 -27.93 23.30 -0.30
N THR A 22 -27.42 23.62 -1.49
CA THR A 22 -26.03 23.36 -1.89
C THR A 22 -25.13 24.61 -1.85
N MET A 23 -25.72 25.80 -1.70
CA MET A 23 -24.96 27.05 -1.57
C MET A 23 -24.69 27.36 -0.09
N PRO A 24 -23.48 27.80 0.30
CA PRO A 24 -23.18 28.14 1.68
C PRO A 24 -23.97 29.38 2.12
N CYS A 25 -24.52 29.35 3.33
CA CYS A 25 -25.19 30.51 3.92
C CYS A 25 -24.19 31.65 4.13
N ARG A 26 -24.43 32.83 3.55
CA ARG A 26 -23.52 33.99 3.68
C ARG A 26 -23.35 34.45 5.12
N ASP A 27 -24.41 34.39 5.93
CA ASP A 27 -24.35 34.82 7.32
C ASP A 27 -23.54 33.82 8.17
N PHE A 28 -23.65 32.53 7.87
CA PHE A 28 -22.81 31.49 8.48
C PHE A 28 -21.31 31.67 8.19
N LEU A 29 -20.94 32.18 7.00
CA LEU A 29 -19.55 32.52 6.67
C LEU A 29 -18.97 33.68 7.48
N ASN A 30 -19.84 34.44 8.13
CA ASN A 30 -19.50 35.49 9.06
C ASN A 30 -19.63 35.03 10.52
N GLY A 31 -19.63 33.71 10.78
CA GLY A 31 -19.49 33.11 12.10
C GLY A 31 -20.78 32.56 12.72
N SER A 32 -21.96 32.99 12.25
CA SER A 32 -23.26 32.48 12.72
C SER A 32 -24.41 32.90 11.80
N CYS A 33 -25.40 32.02 11.60
CA CYS A 33 -26.63 32.34 10.88
C CYS A 33 -27.79 32.55 11.86
N LEU A 34 -28.47 33.70 11.80
CA LEU A 34 -29.61 34.03 12.66
C LEU A 34 -30.98 33.80 11.97
N VAL A 35 -30.96 33.32 10.73
CA VAL A 35 -32.16 33.04 9.94
C VAL A 35 -32.74 31.69 10.38
N GLU A 36 -33.94 31.72 10.97
CA GLU A 36 -34.74 30.52 11.26
C GLU A 36 -35.06 29.79 9.94
N ASP A 37 -34.85 28.46 9.92
CA ASP A 37 -35.01 27.61 8.72
C ASP A 37 -34.24 28.07 7.48
N CYS A 38 -32.99 28.52 7.67
CA CYS A 38 -32.12 28.95 6.58
C CYS A 38 -32.05 27.91 5.44
N PRO A 39 -32.43 28.26 4.19
CA PRO A 39 -32.48 27.32 3.07
C PRO A 39 -31.09 27.01 2.47
N TYR A 40 -30.03 27.56 3.05
CA TYR A 40 -28.64 27.47 2.58
C TYR A 40 -27.80 26.53 3.46
N SER A 41 -26.74 25.94 2.88
CA SER A 41 -25.85 25.00 3.57
C SER A 41 -25.04 25.68 4.69
N HIS A 42 -25.09 25.11 5.90
CA HIS A 42 -24.17 25.41 7.01
C HIS A 42 -23.02 24.41 7.11
N TYR A 43 -22.81 23.59 6.07
CA TYR A 43 -21.78 22.57 6.03
C TYR A 43 -20.54 23.08 5.28
N ILE A 44 -19.39 23.11 5.97
CA ILE A 44 -18.11 23.59 5.44
C ILE A 44 -16.98 22.63 5.83
N LYS A 45 -16.17 22.21 4.84
CA LYS A 45 -14.88 21.54 5.07
C LYS A 45 -13.72 22.47 4.76
N THR A 46 -12.66 22.44 5.56
CA THR A 46 -11.45 23.26 5.39
C THR A 46 -10.25 22.38 5.06
N CYS A 47 -9.45 22.79 4.07
CA CYS A 47 -8.18 22.17 3.72
C CYS A 47 -7.03 22.97 4.34
N ASP A 48 -6.35 22.39 5.33
CA ASP A 48 -5.28 23.07 6.06
C ASP A 48 -4.01 23.29 5.21
N VAL A 49 -3.79 22.45 4.20
CA VAL A 49 -2.62 22.59 3.31
C VAL A 49 -2.76 23.76 2.34
N CYS A 50 -4.00 24.05 1.93
CA CYS A 50 -4.27 25.08 0.94
C CYS A 50 -4.84 26.36 1.51
N ASP A 51 -5.27 26.35 2.77
CA ASP A 51 -6.09 27.39 3.39
C ASP A 51 -7.28 27.74 2.49
N ILE A 52 -8.08 26.74 2.12
CA ILE A 52 -9.38 26.98 1.48
C ILE A 52 -10.48 26.16 2.13
N TRP A 53 -11.72 26.55 1.87
CA TRP A 53 -12.91 25.85 2.35
C TRP A 53 -13.83 25.47 1.19
N CYS A 54 -14.57 24.40 1.38
CA CYS A 54 -15.44 23.80 0.38
C CYS A 54 -16.82 23.57 0.96
N VAL A 55 -17.83 23.84 0.14
CA VAL A 55 -19.24 23.99 0.53
C VAL A 55 -20.02 22.68 0.38
N SER A 56 -19.33 21.65 -0.11
CA SER A 56 -19.83 20.29 -0.31
C SER A 56 -18.65 19.33 -0.32
N ASP A 57 -18.91 18.07 0.00
CA ASP A 57 -17.89 17.01 -0.13
C ASP A 57 -17.35 16.90 -1.57
N GLN A 58 -18.22 17.11 -2.56
CA GLN A 58 -17.84 17.06 -3.98
C GLN A 58 -16.86 18.19 -4.36
N SER A 59 -17.12 19.43 -3.93
CA SER A 59 -16.22 20.57 -4.18
C SER A 59 -14.91 20.45 -3.40
N TYR A 60 -14.95 19.82 -2.22
CA TYR A 60 -13.76 19.51 -1.44
C TYR A 60 -12.87 18.48 -2.13
N ASN A 61 -13.44 17.37 -2.59
CA ASN A 61 -12.69 16.35 -3.32
C ASN A 61 -12.13 16.88 -4.66
N GLN A 62 -12.89 17.75 -5.35
CA GLN A 62 -12.40 18.42 -6.56
C GLN A 62 -11.27 19.41 -6.27
N HIS A 63 -11.28 20.08 -5.11
CA HIS A 63 -10.16 20.91 -4.67
C HIS A 63 -8.90 20.07 -4.39
N LEU A 64 -9.04 18.96 -3.65
CA LEU A 64 -7.92 18.11 -3.26
C LEU A 64 -7.23 17.48 -4.47
N SER A 65 -7.98 17.19 -5.53
CA SER A 65 -7.47 16.71 -6.82
C SER A 65 -6.90 17.82 -7.72
N GLY A 66 -6.99 19.09 -7.31
CA GLY A 66 -6.55 20.24 -8.09
C GLY A 66 -5.03 20.45 -8.11
N LYS A 67 -4.50 20.86 -9.28
CA LYS A 67 -3.07 21.14 -9.52
C LYS A 67 -2.44 22.10 -8.50
N GLN A 68 -3.22 23.05 -7.97
CA GLN A 68 -2.77 24.02 -6.96
C GLN A 68 -2.59 23.40 -5.57
N HIS A 69 -3.44 22.45 -5.19
CA HIS A 69 -3.30 21.71 -3.94
C HIS A 69 -2.06 20.84 -3.95
N PHE A 70 -1.85 20.16 -5.07
CA PHE A 70 -0.64 19.40 -5.37
C PHE A 70 0.63 20.28 -5.31
N GLN A 71 0.64 21.47 -5.91
CA GLN A 71 1.82 22.34 -5.90
C GLN A 71 2.18 22.87 -4.50
N LYS A 72 1.19 23.23 -3.67
CA LYS A 72 1.43 23.67 -2.28
C LYS A 72 1.96 22.55 -1.39
N LEU A 73 1.51 21.30 -1.60
CA LEU A 73 2.09 20.10 -0.98
C LEU A 73 3.57 19.86 -1.36
N HIS A 74 4.04 20.48 -2.45
CA HIS A 74 5.35 20.22 -3.06
C HIS A 74 6.32 21.41 -3.06
N GLY A 75 5.97 22.54 -2.42
CA GLY A 75 6.93 23.53 -1.92
C GLY A 75 7.86 24.22 -2.93
N ARG A 76 7.46 24.40 -4.20
CA ARG A 76 8.28 25.13 -5.18
C ARG A 76 7.79 26.58 -5.28
N SER A 77 8.63 27.53 -4.82
CA SER A 77 8.75 28.96 -5.21
C SER A 77 9.03 29.89 -4.01
N ALA A 78 10.17 29.74 -3.34
CA ALA A 78 10.67 30.75 -2.40
C ALA A 78 12.04 31.26 -2.90
N VAL A 79 12.29 32.57 -2.79
CA VAL A 79 13.58 33.23 -3.02
C VAL A 79 14.12 33.60 -1.63
N VAL A 80 15.40 33.37 -1.38
CA VAL A 80 16.05 33.59 -0.08
C VAL A 80 17.21 34.57 -0.21
N GLN A 81 17.47 35.35 0.84
CA GLN A 81 18.53 36.34 0.86
C GLN A 81 19.80 35.68 1.36
N CYS A 82 20.87 35.82 0.60
CA CYS A 82 22.18 35.44 1.07
C CYS A 82 22.72 36.55 1.98
N VAL A 83 22.87 36.28 3.27
CA VAL A 83 23.44 37.22 4.26
C VAL A 83 24.89 37.60 3.95
N VAL A 84 25.65 36.70 3.31
CA VAL A 84 27.08 36.91 2.98
C VAL A 84 27.25 37.73 1.69
N CYS A 85 26.37 37.54 0.71
CA CYS A 85 26.43 38.24 -0.57
C CYS A 85 25.50 39.46 -0.65
N GLU A 86 24.59 39.60 0.32
CA GLU A 86 23.46 40.53 0.33
C GLU A 86 22.60 40.47 -0.95
N LEU A 87 22.48 39.30 -1.57
CA LEU A 87 21.76 39.10 -2.84
C LEU A 87 20.58 38.14 -2.72
N PRO A 88 19.46 38.39 -3.43
CA PRO A 88 18.37 37.43 -3.59
C PRO A 88 18.78 36.23 -4.45
N VAL A 89 18.43 35.03 -4.00
CA VAL A 89 18.72 33.78 -4.70
C VAL A 89 17.50 32.85 -4.63
N PRO A 90 17.05 32.24 -5.73
CA PRO A 90 16.01 31.22 -5.68
C PRO A 90 16.42 30.11 -4.70
N ARG A 91 15.52 29.70 -3.78
CA ARG A 91 15.84 28.71 -2.73
C ARG A 91 16.32 27.38 -3.29
N GLY A 92 15.82 26.99 -4.47
CA GLY A 92 16.31 25.81 -5.20
C GLY A 92 17.71 25.94 -5.81
N SER A 93 18.29 27.14 -5.81
CA SER A 93 19.61 27.46 -6.37
C SER A 93 20.57 28.05 -5.32
N TYR A 94 20.14 28.12 -4.05
CA TYR A 94 20.92 28.72 -2.96
C TYR A 94 22.24 27.99 -2.70
N GLU A 95 22.24 26.66 -2.70
CA GLU A 95 23.46 25.87 -2.55
C GLU A 95 24.47 26.10 -3.69
N GLN A 96 23.97 26.36 -4.91
CA GLN A 96 24.83 26.67 -6.06
C GLN A 96 25.43 28.08 -5.95
N HIS A 97 24.66 29.03 -5.40
CA HIS A 97 25.13 30.37 -5.10
C HIS A 97 26.22 30.38 -4.02
N GLN A 98 26.08 29.61 -2.93
CA GLN A 98 27.11 29.49 -1.88
C GLN A 98 28.46 29.00 -2.43
N ARG A 99 28.42 28.16 -3.47
CA ARG A 99 29.63 27.66 -4.16
C ARG A 99 30.25 28.67 -5.13
N GLY A 100 29.61 29.80 -5.40
CA GLY A 100 30.11 30.83 -6.30
C GLY A 100 31.39 31.51 -5.78
N ARG A 101 32.28 31.94 -6.69
CA ARG A 101 33.54 32.62 -6.32
C ARG A 101 33.31 33.84 -5.44
N ARG A 102 32.29 34.66 -5.78
CA ARG A 102 31.94 35.89 -5.07
C ARG A 102 31.51 35.64 -3.62
N HIS A 103 30.70 34.60 -3.39
CA HIS A 103 30.24 34.23 -2.05
C HIS A 103 31.41 33.76 -1.18
N ARG A 104 32.25 32.86 -1.71
CA ARG A 104 33.43 32.36 -1.00
C ARG A 104 34.46 33.43 -0.67
N SER A 105 34.66 34.42 -1.56
CA SER A 105 35.58 35.54 -1.29
C SER A 105 35.07 36.47 -0.18
N LEU A 106 33.76 36.68 -0.07
CA LEU A 106 33.17 37.52 0.97
C LEU A 106 33.14 36.80 2.34
N LEU A 107 32.84 35.50 2.34
CA LEU A 107 32.88 34.66 3.54
C LEU A 107 34.29 34.60 4.16
N ALA A 108 35.35 34.59 3.32
CA ALA A 108 36.74 34.58 3.78
C ALA A 108 37.16 35.87 4.52
N LEU A 109 36.44 36.98 4.33
CA LEU A 109 36.71 38.28 4.96
C LEU A 109 35.97 38.45 6.31
N GLN A 110 34.97 37.61 6.61
CA GLN A 110 34.20 37.63 7.85
C GLN A 110 33.95 36.20 8.35
N PRO A 111 34.88 35.61 9.12
CA PRO A 111 34.72 34.25 9.62
C PRO A 111 33.75 34.23 10.81
N GLY A 112 32.48 33.90 10.53
CA GLY A 112 31.44 33.61 11.50
C GLY A 112 30.55 32.45 11.02
N GLU A 113 29.81 31.81 11.94
CA GLU A 113 28.85 30.74 11.59
C GLU A 113 27.85 31.23 10.53
N GLU A 114 27.70 30.46 9.44
CA GLU A 114 26.70 30.75 8.40
C GLU A 114 25.29 30.69 9.01
N ALA A 115 24.71 31.86 9.27
CA ALA A 115 23.30 31.95 9.63
C ALA A 115 22.43 31.41 8.47
N PRO A 116 21.34 30.68 8.75
CA PRO A 116 20.46 30.16 7.71
C PRO A 116 19.92 31.31 6.83
N PRO A 117 19.73 31.09 5.51
CA PRO A 117 19.16 32.09 4.62
C PRO A 117 17.82 32.62 5.15
N GLU A 118 17.70 33.94 5.26
CA GLU A 118 16.42 34.58 5.53
C GLU A 118 15.57 34.57 4.25
N ASP A 119 14.25 34.45 4.37
CA ASP A 119 13.36 34.58 3.20
C ASP A 119 13.55 36.00 2.61
N TYR A 120 13.98 36.09 1.35
CA TYR A 120 14.23 37.38 0.70
C TYR A 120 12.91 38.06 0.45
N ARG A 121 12.70 39.21 1.07
CA ARG A 121 11.59 40.11 0.76
C ARG A 121 12.17 41.33 0.09
N ASP A 122 11.76 41.56 -1.14
CA ASP A 122 12.05 42.82 -1.80
C ASP A 122 11.19 43.92 -1.13
N PRO A 123 11.79 44.92 -0.44
CA PRO A 123 11.02 45.97 0.22
C PRO A 123 10.19 46.81 -0.74
N SER A 124 10.52 46.78 -2.04
CA SER A 124 9.76 47.46 -3.09
C SER A 124 8.50 46.69 -3.52
N ASN A 125 8.36 45.41 -3.14
CA ASN A 125 7.20 44.58 -3.44
C ASN A 125 6.17 44.61 -2.30
N PHE A 126 4.89 44.50 -2.67
CA PHE A 126 3.80 44.35 -1.72
C PHE A 126 3.76 42.91 -1.18
N TYR A 127 4.16 42.72 0.07
CA TYR A 127 4.00 41.44 0.75
C TYR A 127 2.55 41.21 1.17
N CYS A 128 1.91 40.21 0.59
CA CYS A 128 0.56 39.83 0.97
C CYS A 128 0.59 38.86 2.15
N ILE A 129 0.20 39.33 3.33
CA ILE A 129 0.21 38.55 4.58
C ILE A 129 -0.75 37.34 4.51
N LEU A 130 -1.91 37.48 3.86
CA LEU A 130 -2.90 36.40 3.69
C LEU A 130 -2.40 35.30 2.74
N CYS A 131 -1.72 35.68 1.66
CA CYS A 131 -1.22 34.74 0.65
C CYS A 131 0.18 34.21 0.97
N ARG A 132 0.93 34.91 1.82
CA ARG A 132 2.35 34.71 2.16
C ARG A 132 3.25 34.70 0.91
N ILE A 133 3.05 35.68 0.05
CA ILE A 133 3.86 35.88 -1.17
C ILE A 133 4.14 37.38 -1.37
N ASP A 134 5.29 37.69 -1.98
CA ASP A 134 5.61 39.02 -2.48
C ASP A 134 4.98 39.25 -3.86
N VAL A 135 4.33 40.40 -4.02
CA VAL A 135 3.62 40.79 -5.24
C VAL A 135 4.17 42.11 -5.73
N LEU A 136 4.53 42.18 -7.01
CA LEU A 136 4.94 43.44 -7.65
C LEU A 136 3.86 44.52 -7.42
N PRO A 137 4.22 45.78 -7.11
CA PRO A 137 3.25 46.85 -6.83
C PRO A 137 2.23 47.04 -7.96
N SER A 138 2.65 46.89 -9.20
CA SER A 138 1.80 46.96 -10.40
C SER A 138 0.78 45.82 -10.51
N LEU A 139 1.01 44.69 -9.83
CA LEU A 139 0.11 43.53 -9.79
C LEU A 139 -0.67 43.44 -8.48
N ARG A 140 -0.46 44.36 -7.54
CA ARG A 140 -1.12 44.37 -6.22
C ARG A 140 -2.64 44.30 -6.32
N GLU A 141 -3.25 45.18 -7.12
CA GLU A 141 -4.71 45.19 -7.28
C GLU A 141 -5.24 43.93 -7.96
N LYS A 142 -4.53 43.42 -8.98
CA LYS A 142 -4.90 42.14 -9.63
C LYS A 142 -4.76 40.95 -8.68
N HIS A 143 -3.78 40.97 -7.78
CA HIS A 143 -3.60 39.94 -6.76
C HIS A 143 -4.71 39.99 -5.71
N ILE A 144 -4.98 41.16 -5.12
CA ILE A 144 -6.01 41.35 -4.09
C ILE A 144 -7.39 41.02 -4.63
N ASN A 145 -7.69 41.43 -5.87
CA ASN A 145 -8.95 41.09 -6.55
C ASN A 145 -8.96 39.68 -7.17
N GLY A 146 -7.85 38.96 -7.10
CA GLY A 146 -7.71 37.62 -7.64
C GLY A 146 -8.55 36.58 -6.87
N PRO A 147 -9.02 35.52 -7.54
CA PRO A 147 -9.89 34.51 -6.94
C PRO A 147 -9.23 33.73 -5.80
N HIS A 148 -7.90 33.65 -5.77
CA HIS A 148 -7.12 32.97 -4.72
C HIS A 148 -7.01 33.82 -3.45
N HIS A 149 -6.71 35.12 -3.58
CA HIS A 149 -6.64 36.05 -2.45
C HIS A 149 -8.02 36.22 -1.80
N ARG A 150 -9.07 36.50 -2.58
CA ARG A 150 -10.44 36.63 -2.06
C ARG A 150 -10.96 35.37 -1.37
N LYS A 151 -10.51 34.17 -1.78
CA LYS A 151 -10.85 32.91 -1.09
C LYS A 151 -10.15 32.79 0.26
N LYS A 152 -8.86 33.15 0.34
CA LYS A 152 -8.08 33.16 1.58
C LYS A 152 -8.55 34.24 2.55
N GLU A 153 -8.87 35.43 2.05
CA GLU A 153 -9.46 36.52 2.82
C GLU A 153 -10.80 36.09 3.46
N ARG A 154 -11.69 35.45 2.68
CA ARG A 154 -12.94 34.89 3.23
C ARG A 154 -12.72 33.75 4.22
N LEU A 155 -11.68 32.94 4.07
CA LEU A 155 -11.35 31.89 5.05
C LEU A 155 -10.79 32.51 6.34
N ALA A 156 -9.93 33.51 6.22
CA ALA A 156 -9.40 34.24 7.36
C ALA A 156 -10.51 34.99 8.09
N SER A 157 -11.45 35.60 7.35
CA SER A 157 -12.64 36.22 7.92
C SER A 157 -13.55 35.19 8.57
N PHE A 158 -13.75 34.00 7.97
CA PHE A 158 -14.54 32.91 8.56
C PHE A 158 -13.89 32.32 9.82
N ARG A 159 -12.57 32.07 9.82
CA ARG A 159 -11.84 31.60 11.01
C ARG A 159 -11.86 32.65 12.12
N SER A 160 -11.60 33.91 11.79
CA SER A 160 -11.73 35.03 12.72
C SER A 160 -13.16 35.16 13.25
N ALA A 161 -14.16 34.98 12.38
CA ALA A 161 -15.57 35.00 12.77
C ALA A 161 -16.00 33.79 13.62
N LEU A 162 -15.39 32.63 13.43
CA LEU A 162 -15.59 31.45 14.29
C LEU A 162 -14.92 31.62 15.65
N GLU A 163 -13.70 32.18 15.68
CA GLU A 163 -13.04 32.55 16.93
C GLU A 163 -13.84 33.61 17.68
N GLU A 164 -14.33 34.61 16.96
CA GLU A 164 -15.20 35.66 17.49
C GLU A 164 -16.55 35.08 17.94
N ALA A 165 -17.19 34.19 17.18
CA ALA A 165 -18.41 33.47 17.59
C ALA A 165 -18.16 32.51 18.75
N GLY A 166 -16.92 32.10 18.99
CA GLY A 166 -16.49 31.33 20.16
C GLY A 166 -16.18 32.19 21.38
N ARG A 167 -16.13 33.53 21.28
CA ARG A 167 -15.90 34.39 22.45
C ARG A 167 -17.17 34.52 23.30
N ASN A 168 -16.97 34.74 24.59
CA ASN A 168 -18.02 35.19 25.48
C ASN A 168 -18.40 36.62 25.08
N LYS A 169 -19.70 36.92 25.01
CA LYS A 169 -20.23 38.21 24.53
C LYS A 169 -21.40 38.67 25.38
N HIS A 170 -21.62 39.98 25.43
CA HIS A 170 -22.76 40.60 26.14
C HIS A 170 -22.91 40.13 27.60
N GLY A 171 -21.78 39.95 28.30
CA GLY A 171 -21.77 39.47 29.68
C GLY A 171 -22.10 37.99 29.86
N VAL A 172 -22.35 37.24 28.79
CA VAL A 172 -22.66 35.81 28.86
C VAL A 172 -21.40 34.98 28.72
N THR A 173 -21.13 34.16 29.73
CA THR A 173 -20.05 33.18 29.71
C THR A 173 -20.61 31.77 29.52
N VAL A 174 -20.08 31.07 28.51
CA VAL A 174 -20.41 29.66 28.24
C VAL A 174 -19.18 28.83 28.55
N SER A 175 -19.29 27.96 29.55
CA SER A 175 -18.17 27.17 30.07
C SER A 175 -18.56 25.72 30.32
N HIS A 176 -17.56 24.84 30.23
CA HIS A 176 -17.63 23.45 30.66
C HIS A 176 -16.23 23.01 31.12
N GLY A 177 -16.00 23.02 32.43
CA GLY A 177 -14.68 22.77 33.01
C GLY A 177 -13.60 23.76 32.54
N GLU A 178 -12.34 23.33 32.59
CA GLU A 178 -11.17 24.07 32.11
C GLU A 178 -10.95 23.79 30.61
N GLY A 179 -11.36 24.70 29.72
CA GLY A 179 -11.07 24.54 28.28
C GLY A 179 -12.10 25.06 27.28
N GLY A 180 -13.17 25.72 27.73
CA GLY A 180 -14.12 26.44 26.86
C GLY A 180 -15.11 25.57 26.09
N GLY A 181 -14.72 24.40 25.54
CA GLY A 181 -15.60 23.47 24.80
C GLY A 181 -16.12 22.27 25.61
N LEU A 182 -17.11 21.54 25.07
CA LEU A 182 -17.67 20.33 25.68
C LEU A 182 -16.85 19.09 25.25
N ASN A 183 -16.22 18.40 26.20
CA ASN A 183 -15.50 17.17 25.93
C ASN A 183 -15.99 16.06 26.86
N PHE A 184 -16.60 15.03 26.30
CA PHE A 184 -17.06 13.85 27.03
C PHE A 184 -15.90 12.92 27.43
N GLY A 185 -14.68 13.19 26.96
CA GLY A 185 -13.51 12.36 27.19
C GLY A 185 -13.60 11.03 26.45
N THR A 186 -12.89 10.03 26.98
CA THR A 186 -12.92 8.66 26.47
C THR A 186 -13.94 7.84 27.26
N ILE A 187 -14.98 7.37 26.58
CA ILE A 187 -16.05 6.54 27.12
C ILE A 187 -15.75 5.08 26.77
N GLU A 188 -15.77 4.21 27.77
CA GLU A 188 -15.50 2.78 27.56
C GLU A 188 -16.69 2.10 26.87
N PRO A 189 -16.46 1.25 25.85
CA PRO A 189 -17.52 0.58 25.10
C PRO A 189 -18.49 -0.24 25.98
N ASP A 190 -17.99 -0.88 27.05
CA ASP A 190 -18.84 -1.72 27.91
C ASP A 190 -19.78 -0.89 28.79
N SER A 191 -19.40 0.34 29.15
CA SER A 191 -20.29 1.26 29.85
C SER A 191 -21.54 1.60 29.02
N LEU A 192 -21.39 1.69 27.69
CA LEU A 192 -22.46 1.99 26.75
C LEU A 192 -23.45 0.83 26.56
N ARG A 193 -23.07 -0.41 26.89
CA ARG A 193 -24.01 -1.55 26.87
C ARG A 193 -25.06 -1.44 27.98
N THR A 194 -24.66 -0.89 29.13
CA THR A 194 -25.53 -0.73 30.29
C THR A 194 -26.25 0.62 30.29
N ARG A 195 -25.59 1.67 29.78
CA ARG A 195 -26.14 3.03 29.63
C ARG A 195 -25.83 3.54 28.23
N PRO A 196 -26.78 3.44 27.27
CA PRO A 196 -26.53 3.71 25.86
C PRO A 196 -26.25 5.19 25.56
N THR A 197 -26.53 6.09 26.52
CA THR A 197 -26.35 7.52 26.37
C THR A 197 -25.52 8.11 27.51
N VAL A 198 -24.72 9.12 27.18
CA VAL A 198 -23.94 9.91 28.15
C VAL A 198 -24.35 11.37 28.02
N SER A 199 -24.64 12.05 29.13
CA SER A 199 -25.02 13.47 29.12
C SER A 199 -24.01 14.32 29.89
N ALA A 200 -23.78 15.53 29.38
CA ALA A 200 -22.97 16.55 30.03
C ALA A 200 -23.73 17.89 30.01
N MET A 201 -23.41 18.78 30.96
CA MET A 201 -24.10 20.06 31.15
C MET A 201 -23.17 21.22 30.81
N LEU A 202 -23.50 21.98 29.77
CA LEU A 202 -22.87 23.26 29.50
C LEU A 202 -23.42 24.30 30.47
N THR A 203 -22.53 25.05 31.13
CA THR A 203 -22.92 26.12 32.05
C THR A 203 -22.91 27.45 31.32
N VAL A 204 -24.06 28.10 31.30
CA VAL A 204 -24.27 29.44 30.74
C VAL A 204 -24.53 30.39 31.90
N LYS A 205 -23.69 31.41 32.09
CA LYS A 205 -23.84 32.41 33.16
C LYS A 205 -23.88 33.80 32.58
N LEU A 206 -24.69 34.67 33.19
CA LEU A 206 -24.65 36.11 32.97
C LEU A 206 -23.79 36.74 34.07
N GLU A 207 -22.67 37.36 33.70
CA GLU A 207 -21.67 37.92 34.63
C GLU A 207 -21.73 39.45 34.73
N SER A 208 -22.29 40.14 33.73
CA SER A 208 -22.48 41.59 33.75
C SER A 208 -23.93 41.99 33.49
N GLY A 209 -24.33 43.19 33.93
CA GLY A 209 -25.71 43.68 33.85
C GLY A 209 -26.26 43.70 32.42
N GLY A 210 -27.52 43.24 32.27
CA GLY A 210 -28.26 43.13 31.00
C GLY A 210 -29.47 42.19 31.15
N SER A 211 -30.43 42.25 30.23
CA SER A 211 -31.57 41.29 30.19
C SER A 211 -31.39 40.37 28.98
N VAL A 212 -30.81 39.19 29.20
CA VAL A 212 -30.47 38.25 28.12
C VAL A 212 -31.29 36.98 28.23
N VAL A 213 -31.89 36.55 27.12
CA VAL A 213 -32.64 35.30 27.00
C VAL A 213 -31.83 34.30 26.17
N LEU A 214 -31.60 33.09 26.68
CA LEU A 214 -31.23 31.95 25.85
C LEU A 214 -32.47 31.51 25.09
N ARG A 215 -32.49 31.69 23.76
CA ARG A 215 -33.63 31.35 22.92
C ARG A 215 -33.63 29.87 22.56
N GLU A 216 -32.47 29.37 22.15
CA GLU A 216 -32.34 28.01 21.65
C GLU A 216 -30.88 27.54 21.65
N ALA A 217 -30.72 26.22 21.61
CA ALA A 217 -29.46 25.54 21.37
C ALA A 217 -29.63 24.59 20.18
N ARG A 218 -28.73 24.67 19.20
CA ARG A 218 -28.76 23.86 17.98
C ARG A 218 -27.40 23.21 17.73
N LEU A 219 -27.39 22.03 17.11
CA LEU A 219 -26.16 21.38 16.66
C LEU A 219 -25.92 21.66 15.18
N SER A 220 -24.67 21.90 14.78
CA SER A 220 -24.34 22.15 13.38
C SER A 220 -24.64 20.93 12.49
N SER A 221 -24.60 19.71 13.03
CA SER A 221 -24.97 18.48 12.31
C SER A 221 -26.46 18.37 11.96
N ALA A 222 -27.33 19.21 12.53
CA ALA A 222 -28.77 19.20 12.26
C ALA A 222 -29.14 19.84 10.90
N PHE A 223 -28.19 20.53 10.25
CA PHE A 223 -28.38 21.20 8.96
C PHE A 223 -27.73 20.40 7.82
N GLY A 224 -28.38 19.31 7.38
CA GLY A 224 -27.94 18.45 6.26
C GLY A 224 -28.71 17.13 6.18
N GLN A 225 -28.54 16.38 5.08
CA GLN A 225 -29.20 15.07 4.85
C GLN A 225 -29.15 14.16 6.10
N PRO A 226 -30.18 13.32 6.33
CA PRO A 226 -30.43 12.67 7.61
C PRO A 226 -29.41 11.55 7.89
N ARG A 227 -28.24 11.91 8.40
CA ARG A 227 -27.45 11.01 9.25
C ARG A 227 -28.03 11.10 10.66
N ARG A 228 -28.23 9.95 11.33
CA ARG A 228 -28.58 9.93 12.75
C ARG A 228 -27.53 10.72 13.54
N ALA A 229 -27.90 11.86 14.10
CA ALA A 229 -26.99 12.68 14.88
C ALA A 229 -26.59 11.92 16.16
N CYS A 230 -25.29 11.72 16.38
CA CYS A 230 -24.77 11.06 17.58
C CYS A 230 -24.81 11.98 18.81
N PHE A 231 -24.99 13.28 18.60
CA PHE A 231 -25.22 14.27 19.65
C PHE A 231 -26.64 14.82 19.55
N SER A 232 -27.22 15.15 20.69
CA SER A 232 -28.46 15.92 20.80
C SER A 232 -28.35 16.94 21.92
N CYS A 233 -29.00 18.09 21.78
CA CYS A 233 -29.06 19.09 22.83
C CYS A 233 -30.52 19.44 23.15
N VAL A 234 -30.79 19.66 24.43
CA VAL A 234 -32.08 20.16 24.91
C VAL A 234 -31.83 21.45 25.69
N ALA A 235 -32.33 22.56 25.16
CA ALA A 235 -32.34 23.85 25.84
C ALA A 235 -33.76 24.42 25.76
N ALA A 236 -34.32 24.78 26.91
CA ALA A 236 -35.56 25.54 26.98
C ALA A 236 -35.24 27.03 26.82
N ARG A 237 -36.19 27.78 26.25
CA ARG A 237 -36.11 29.24 26.23
C ARG A 237 -36.07 29.75 27.67
N THR A 238 -34.96 30.36 28.07
CA THR A 238 -34.68 30.69 29.49
C THR A 238 -34.16 32.12 29.62
N GLN A 239 -34.79 32.90 30.48
CA GLN A 239 -34.26 34.21 30.89
C GLN A 239 -33.03 33.99 31.79
N LEU A 240 -31.88 34.55 31.44
CA LEU A 240 -30.69 34.48 32.27
C LEU A 240 -30.80 35.45 33.44
N VAL A 241 -30.49 34.96 34.65
CA VAL A 241 -30.43 35.77 35.87
C VAL A 241 -28.97 36.00 36.22
N LEU A 242 -28.62 37.24 36.57
CA LEU A 242 -27.26 37.64 36.90
C LEU A 242 -26.68 36.73 38.01
N GLY A 243 -25.50 36.15 37.74
CA GLY A 243 -24.79 35.26 38.67
C GLY A 243 -25.36 33.84 38.78
N VAL A 244 -26.55 33.55 38.23
CA VAL A 244 -27.19 32.23 38.32
C VAL A 244 -26.85 31.39 37.08
N PRO A 245 -26.29 30.17 37.24
CA PRO A 245 -26.00 29.30 36.10
C PRO A 245 -27.26 28.70 35.49
N CYS A 246 -27.40 28.86 34.17
CA CYS A 246 -28.33 28.10 33.34
C CYS A 246 -27.59 26.88 32.75
N LEU A 247 -28.19 25.69 32.82
CA LEU A 247 -27.58 24.45 32.36
C LEU A 247 -28.22 23.99 31.05
N VAL A 248 -27.40 23.81 30.02
CA VAL A 248 -27.82 23.21 28.73
C VAL A 248 -27.35 21.77 28.68
N ARG A 249 -28.30 20.83 28.57
CA ARG A 249 -27.99 19.40 28.51
C ARG A 249 -27.63 19.00 27.09
N VAL A 250 -26.45 18.42 26.92
CA VAL A 250 -26.00 17.76 25.69
C VAL A 250 -25.90 16.26 25.96
N THR A 251 -26.49 15.45 25.09
CA THR A 251 -26.50 13.99 25.18
C THR A 251 -25.77 13.39 23.99
N PHE A 252 -24.95 12.39 24.25
CA PHE A 252 -24.19 11.62 23.27
C PHE A 252 -24.71 10.18 23.23
N SER A 253 -24.99 9.69 22.02
CA SER A 253 -25.49 8.34 21.70
C SER A 253 -24.75 7.81 20.47
N PRO A 254 -23.68 7.02 20.63
CA PRO A 254 -22.86 6.52 19.51
C PRO A 254 -23.44 5.29 18.78
N ASP A 255 -24.66 4.86 19.13
CA ASP A 255 -25.29 3.63 18.62
C ASP A 255 -24.38 2.39 18.76
N GLY A 256 -23.54 2.36 19.82
CA GLY A 256 -22.61 1.27 20.11
C GLY A 256 -21.34 1.22 19.27
N ASN A 257 -21.11 2.20 18.39
CA ASN A 257 -19.92 2.26 17.55
C ASN A 257 -18.71 2.87 18.29
N ARG A 258 -17.51 2.38 17.96
CA ARG A 258 -16.24 2.92 18.47
C ARG A 258 -15.74 4.08 17.60
N GLY A 259 -14.88 4.93 18.17
CA GLY A 259 -14.16 5.97 17.45
C GLY A 259 -14.35 7.38 18.00
N HIS A 260 -13.97 8.37 17.19
CA HIS A 260 -13.99 9.79 17.48
C HIS A 260 -15.23 10.47 16.91
N TYR A 261 -15.89 11.30 17.72
CA TYR A 261 -17.09 12.04 17.35
C TYR A 261 -16.87 13.51 17.66
N ASP A 262 -17.00 14.35 16.64
CA ASP A 262 -16.86 15.81 16.73
C ASP A 262 -18.13 16.48 16.22
N ASP A 263 -18.58 17.53 16.91
CA ASP A 263 -19.70 18.37 16.50
C ASP A 263 -19.54 19.80 17.07
N ARG A 264 -20.49 20.69 16.80
CA ARG A 264 -20.54 22.04 17.35
C ARG A 264 -21.96 22.36 17.82
N ILE A 265 -22.03 23.03 18.96
CA ILE A 265 -23.28 23.59 19.49
C ILE A 265 -23.28 25.10 19.31
N GLU A 266 -24.39 25.59 18.80
CA GLU A 266 -24.69 27.00 18.60
C GLU A 266 -25.77 27.40 19.62
N LEU A 267 -25.42 28.32 20.52
CA LEU A 267 -26.32 28.87 21.52
C LEU A 267 -26.77 30.25 21.07
N VAL A 268 -28.05 30.42 20.78
CA VAL A 268 -28.62 31.68 20.30
C VAL A 268 -29.23 32.45 21.46
N PHE A 269 -28.74 33.66 21.65
CA PHE A 269 -29.15 34.58 22.71
C PHE A 269 -29.83 35.81 22.11
N GLU A 270 -30.67 36.44 22.92
CA GLU A 270 -31.28 37.73 22.63
C GLU A 270 -31.12 38.64 23.84
N ASP A 271 -30.43 39.76 23.65
CA ASP A 271 -30.43 40.85 24.62
C ASP A 271 -31.71 41.67 24.41
N THR A 272 -32.67 41.53 25.32
CA THR A 272 -33.97 42.20 25.22
C THR A 272 -33.87 43.70 25.49
N SER A 273 -32.78 44.17 26.12
CA SER A 273 -32.55 45.60 26.35
C SER A 273 -32.01 46.31 25.10
N LEU A 274 -31.24 45.59 24.28
CA LEU A 274 -30.67 46.09 23.03
C LEU A 274 -31.44 45.63 21.78
N ALA A 275 -32.49 44.82 21.96
CA ALA A 275 -33.23 44.15 20.89
C ALA A 275 -32.31 43.41 19.88
N GLN A 276 -31.18 42.89 20.36
CA GLN A 276 -30.13 42.32 19.51
C GLN A 276 -29.95 40.83 19.77
N ARG A 277 -29.88 40.04 18.70
CA ARG A 277 -29.55 38.61 18.76
C ARG A 277 -28.05 38.40 18.56
N PHE A 278 -27.49 37.43 19.29
CA PHE A 278 -26.11 37.00 19.13
C PHE A 278 -25.96 35.51 19.41
N THR A 279 -24.93 34.89 18.84
CA THR A 279 -24.67 33.45 18.99
C THR A 279 -23.31 33.22 19.62
N ILE A 280 -23.25 32.27 20.56
CA ILE A 280 -22.00 31.73 21.10
C ILE A 280 -21.88 30.26 20.67
N THR A 281 -20.76 29.90 20.04
CA THR A 281 -20.52 28.54 19.54
C THR A 281 -19.49 27.80 20.39
N ARG A 282 -19.67 26.48 20.56
CA ARG A 282 -18.73 25.59 21.28
C ARG A 282 -18.51 24.29 20.54
N SER A 283 -17.27 23.80 20.54
CA SER A 283 -16.96 22.46 20.03
C SER A 283 -17.44 21.38 21.01
N ILE A 284 -18.01 20.31 20.48
CA ILE A 284 -18.35 19.08 21.21
C ILE A 284 -17.46 17.95 20.70
N ARG A 285 -16.85 17.20 21.63
CA ARG A 285 -16.05 16.02 21.30
C ARG A 285 -16.38 14.84 22.22
N ALA A 286 -16.40 13.65 21.67
CA ALA A 286 -16.47 12.39 22.42
C ALA A 286 -15.61 11.33 21.74
N VAL A 287 -15.00 10.46 22.54
CA VAL A 287 -14.24 9.30 22.03
C VAL A 287 -14.79 8.03 22.67
N VAL A 288 -15.14 7.03 21.87
CA VAL A 288 -15.59 5.72 22.36
C VAL A 288 -14.48 4.70 22.12
N GLY A 289 -13.84 4.25 23.20
CA GLY A 289 -12.69 3.34 23.12
C GLY A 289 -12.09 3.01 24.49
N ILE A 290 -11.11 2.11 24.52
CA ILE A 290 -10.43 1.71 25.75
C ILE A 290 -9.24 2.65 25.96
N LYS A 291 -9.34 3.55 26.94
CA LYS A 291 -8.37 4.65 27.15
C LYS A 291 -6.93 4.15 27.28
N ALA A 292 -6.69 3.13 28.11
CA ALA A 292 -5.35 2.58 28.32
C ALA A 292 -4.73 2.02 27.02
N GLU A 293 -5.53 1.39 26.15
CA GLU A 293 -5.05 0.88 24.87
C GLU A 293 -4.77 2.00 23.87
N LEU A 294 -5.67 2.97 23.77
CA LEU A 294 -5.49 4.12 22.89
C LEU A 294 -4.24 4.93 23.28
N ASP A 295 -4.00 5.10 24.58
CA ASP A 295 -2.82 5.78 25.10
C ASP A 295 -1.52 5.03 24.77
N ALA A 296 -1.52 3.69 24.93
CA ALA A 296 -0.38 2.84 24.55
C ALA A 296 -0.11 2.80 23.03
N LEU A 297 -1.13 3.07 22.22
CA LEU A 297 -1.07 3.04 20.75
C LEU A 297 -0.79 4.41 20.12
N ARG A 298 -0.62 5.48 20.91
CA ARG A 298 -0.32 6.83 20.39
C ARG A 298 0.94 6.85 19.50
N PRO A 299 1.03 7.78 18.53
CA PRO A 299 2.26 8.01 17.80
C PRO A 299 3.43 8.28 18.76
N THR A 300 4.56 7.62 18.53
CA THR A 300 5.78 7.83 19.34
C THR A 300 6.32 9.25 19.21
N ALA A 301 6.20 9.84 18.02
CA ALA A 301 6.48 11.25 17.74
C ALA A 301 5.57 11.75 16.61
N PRO A 302 5.27 13.07 16.53
CA PRO A 302 4.57 13.65 15.39
C PRO A 302 5.26 13.34 14.07
N TYR A 303 4.49 13.17 13.00
CA TYR A 303 5.07 12.91 11.68
C TYR A 303 5.84 14.13 11.16
N VAL A 304 7.10 13.93 10.81
CA VAL A 304 7.96 14.91 10.15
C VAL A 304 8.36 14.34 8.80
N ARG A 305 8.04 15.06 7.72
CA ARG A 305 8.40 14.64 6.38
C ARG A 305 9.93 14.68 6.23
N PRO A 306 10.59 13.59 5.82
CA PRO A 306 12.02 13.62 5.53
C PRO A 306 12.33 14.62 4.42
N GLU A 307 13.37 15.44 4.60
CA GLU A 307 13.88 16.32 3.54
C GLU A 307 14.41 15.48 2.38
N ARG A 308 14.03 15.83 1.14
CA ARG A 308 14.61 15.20 -0.06
C ARG A 308 15.95 15.86 -0.36
N ARG A 309 17.05 15.18 0.01
CA ARG A 309 18.41 15.63 -0.28
C ARG A 309 18.94 14.99 -1.56
N ALA A 310 19.81 15.71 -2.27
CA ALA A 310 20.46 15.19 -3.46
C ALA A 310 21.50 14.14 -3.08
N ARG A 311 21.38 12.92 -3.63
CA ARG A 311 22.35 11.85 -3.39
C ARG A 311 23.71 12.24 -3.97
N ARG A 312 24.75 12.23 -3.14
CA ARG A 312 26.14 12.44 -3.58
C ARG A 312 26.64 11.17 -4.30
N PRO A 313 27.31 11.29 -5.46
CA PRO A 313 27.89 10.13 -6.13
C PRO A 313 28.96 9.49 -5.24
N ALA A 314 28.91 8.18 -5.09
CA ALA A 314 29.93 7.42 -4.37
C ALA A 314 31.15 7.21 -5.28
N LEU A 315 32.17 8.04 -5.09
CA LEU A 315 33.46 7.95 -5.79
C LEU A 315 34.47 7.16 -4.92
N ASP A 316 35.49 6.58 -5.55
CA ASP A 316 36.59 5.86 -4.87
C ASP A 316 36.11 4.81 -3.85
N VAL A 317 35.20 3.94 -4.30
CA VAL A 317 34.58 2.92 -3.44
C VAL A 317 35.52 1.75 -3.20
N VAL A 318 35.91 1.54 -1.94
CA VAL A 318 36.64 0.35 -1.47
C VAL A 318 35.64 -0.76 -1.15
N ASP A 319 35.78 -1.92 -1.80
CA ASP A 319 34.84 -3.03 -1.61
C ASP A 319 35.14 -3.86 -0.36
N GLY A 320 34.09 -4.21 0.38
CA GLY A 320 34.20 -5.04 1.57
C GLY A 320 34.18 -6.54 1.29
N ILE A 321 34.15 -7.33 2.36
CA ILE A 321 34.21 -8.79 2.27
C ILE A 321 32.78 -9.35 2.13
N PRO A 322 32.45 -10.06 1.03
CA PRO A 322 31.13 -10.66 0.86
C PRO A 322 30.89 -11.83 1.82
N PRO A 323 29.62 -12.20 2.11
CA PRO A 323 29.30 -13.39 2.89
C PRO A 323 29.92 -14.66 2.28
N PRO A 324 30.57 -15.52 3.08
CA PRO A 324 31.29 -16.70 2.58
C PRO A 324 30.44 -17.64 1.71
N ALA A 325 29.15 -17.78 2.04
CA ALA A 325 28.21 -18.63 1.30
C ALA A 325 28.07 -18.23 -0.18
N MET A 326 28.13 -16.93 -0.49
CA MET A 326 27.97 -16.44 -1.86
C MET A 326 29.24 -16.61 -2.71
N GLY A 327 30.42 -16.59 -2.09
CA GLY A 327 31.71 -16.78 -2.77
C GLY A 327 32.00 -18.22 -3.19
N LYS A 328 31.29 -19.21 -2.63
CA LYS A 328 31.50 -20.64 -2.95
C LYS A 328 30.82 -21.11 -4.24
N VAL A 329 29.95 -20.29 -4.85
CA VAL A 329 29.21 -20.69 -6.06
C VAL A 329 30.06 -20.47 -7.31
N ARG A 330 30.37 -21.55 -8.04
CA ARG A 330 31.07 -21.48 -9.32
C ARG A 330 30.08 -21.18 -10.45
N TRP A 331 29.96 -19.91 -10.80
CA TRP A 331 29.18 -19.47 -11.96
C TRP A 331 29.97 -19.72 -13.25
N VAL A 332 29.29 -20.29 -14.25
CA VAL A 332 29.82 -20.48 -15.61
C VAL A 332 29.20 -19.46 -16.56
N ALA A 333 27.90 -19.20 -16.41
CA ALA A 333 27.19 -18.16 -17.17
C ALA A 333 27.04 -16.89 -16.32
N HIS A 334 27.91 -15.92 -16.59
CA HIS A 334 27.82 -14.57 -16.05
C HIS A 334 26.86 -13.71 -16.88
N PHE A 335 26.31 -12.68 -16.26
CA PHE A 335 25.41 -11.73 -16.92
C PHE A 335 26.07 -10.34 -17.00
N PRO A 336 25.90 -9.61 -18.12
CA PRO A 336 26.34 -8.21 -18.28
C PRO A 336 25.83 -7.27 -17.16
N PRO A 337 26.39 -6.06 -17.03
CA PRO A 337 25.96 -5.10 -16.00
C PRO A 337 24.51 -4.60 -16.22
N TYR A 338 24.05 -4.50 -17.47
CA TYR A 338 22.72 -4.00 -17.85
C TYR A 338 22.39 -2.61 -17.28
N ASP A 339 23.36 -1.70 -17.34
CA ASP A 339 23.16 -0.34 -16.83
C ASP A 339 22.01 0.38 -17.53
N ILE A 340 21.29 1.20 -16.76
CA ILE A 340 20.19 2.00 -17.26
C ILE A 340 20.73 2.92 -18.36
N LEU A 341 20.11 2.87 -19.53
CA LEU A 341 20.50 3.72 -20.64
C LEU A 341 20.19 5.18 -20.31
N GLY A 342 21.13 6.10 -20.57
CA GLY A 342 20.94 7.53 -20.34
C GLY A 342 19.73 8.12 -21.08
N THR A 343 19.31 7.50 -22.18
CA THR A 343 18.07 7.85 -22.91
C THR A 343 16.80 7.53 -22.11
N VAL A 344 16.79 6.46 -21.30
CA VAL A 344 15.68 6.12 -20.40
C VAL A 344 15.59 7.14 -19.27
N THR A 345 16.71 7.42 -18.60
CA THR A 345 16.75 8.41 -17.52
C THR A 345 16.33 9.79 -18.02
N SER A 346 16.80 10.20 -19.20
CA SER A 346 16.38 11.47 -19.84
C SER A 346 14.87 11.50 -20.13
N ALA A 347 14.32 10.40 -20.65
CA ALA A 347 12.88 10.29 -20.92
C ALA A 347 12.02 10.34 -19.64
N LEU A 348 12.58 9.95 -18.48
CA LEU A 348 11.91 9.94 -17.19
C LEU A 348 12.11 11.24 -16.37
N ALA A 349 13.01 12.14 -16.77
CA ALA A 349 13.42 13.28 -15.97
C ALA A 349 12.30 14.30 -15.69
N SER A 350 11.44 14.59 -16.67
CA SER A 350 10.41 15.63 -16.58
C SER A 350 9.09 15.25 -17.24
N GLY A 351 8.03 15.98 -16.93
CA GLY A 351 6.67 15.75 -17.45
C GLY A 351 5.78 14.96 -16.51
N SER A 352 4.50 14.92 -16.84
CA SER A 352 3.49 14.06 -16.23
C SER A 352 3.70 12.59 -16.63
N ILE A 353 3.03 11.67 -15.92
CA ILE A 353 3.10 10.22 -16.21
C ILE A 353 2.71 9.93 -17.66
N ALA A 354 1.64 10.55 -18.15
CA ALA A 354 1.14 10.37 -19.52
C ALA A 354 2.13 10.92 -20.57
N GLU A 355 2.72 12.09 -20.34
CA GLU A 355 3.71 12.68 -21.25
C GLU A 355 4.97 11.80 -21.34
N LYS A 356 5.49 11.33 -20.20
CA LYS A 356 6.62 10.39 -20.15
C LYS A 356 6.32 9.13 -20.94
N ALA A 357 5.15 8.54 -20.72
CA ALA A 357 4.74 7.33 -21.41
C ALA A 357 4.62 7.52 -22.93
N ALA A 358 3.99 8.61 -23.37
CA ALA A 358 3.85 8.92 -24.79
C ALA A 358 5.22 9.10 -25.46
N HIS A 359 6.14 9.81 -24.80
CA HIS A 359 7.50 9.99 -25.28
C HIS A 359 8.26 8.65 -25.39
N ILE A 360 8.19 7.81 -24.35
CA ILE A 360 8.84 6.49 -24.32
C ILE A 360 8.27 5.55 -25.40
N LYS A 361 6.93 5.51 -25.58
CA LYS A 361 6.28 4.73 -26.64
C LYS A 361 6.75 5.15 -28.03
N LYS A 362 6.92 6.46 -28.25
CA LYS A 362 7.33 7.00 -29.55
C LYS A 362 8.82 6.80 -29.85
N THR A 363 9.68 6.86 -28.84
CA THR A 363 11.15 6.97 -29.04
C THR A 363 11.93 5.71 -28.68
N LEU A 364 11.51 4.95 -27.66
CA LEU A 364 12.29 3.85 -27.11
C LEU A 364 11.66 2.47 -27.41
N LEU A 365 10.36 2.35 -27.20
CA LEU A 365 9.65 1.07 -27.37
C LEU A 365 9.42 0.74 -28.85
N PRO A 366 9.47 -0.56 -29.21
CA PRO A 366 9.12 -0.99 -30.55
C PRO A 366 7.61 -0.78 -30.81
N PRO A 367 7.21 -0.48 -32.06
CA PRO A 367 5.81 -0.20 -32.41
C PRO A 367 4.90 -1.43 -32.33
N VAL A 368 5.48 -2.63 -32.46
CA VAL A 368 4.77 -3.91 -32.39
C VAL A 368 5.52 -4.82 -31.42
N LEU A 369 4.79 -5.53 -30.57
CA LEU A 369 5.32 -6.57 -29.69
C LEU A 369 5.15 -7.95 -30.36
N ASN A 370 6.27 -8.54 -30.79
CA ASN A 370 6.37 -9.87 -31.39
C ASN A 370 7.69 -10.53 -30.97
N SER A 371 8.00 -11.75 -31.43
CA SER A 371 9.18 -12.49 -30.99
C SER A 371 10.52 -11.80 -31.28
N LEU A 372 10.60 -10.99 -32.34
CA LEU A 372 11.81 -10.24 -32.70
C LEU A 372 12.00 -9.00 -31.83
N THR A 373 10.90 -8.33 -31.47
CA THR A 373 10.93 -7.10 -30.68
C THR A 373 10.78 -7.33 -29.17
N TYR A 374 10.48 -8.57 -28.77
CA TYR A 374 10.14 -8.99 -27.41
C TYR A 374 11.18 -8.56 -26.38
N ALA A 375 12.44 -8.95 -26.58
CA ALA A 375 13.51 -8.65 -25.64
C ALA A 375 13.62 -7.13 -25.48
N ARG A 376 13.78 -6.40 -26.59
CA ARG A 376 13.93 -4.94 -26.59
C ARG A 376 12.79 -4.24 -25.83
N HIS A 377 11.54 -4.64 -26.06
CA HIS A 377 10.38 -4.07 -25.35
C HIS A 377 10.54 -4.20 -23.82
N TRP A 378 10.84 -5.42 -23.35
CA TRP A 378 10.94 -5.68 -21.91
C TRP A 378 12.22 -5.13 -21.25
N HIS A 379 13.34 -5.01 -21.98
CA HIS A 379 14.54 -4.32 -21.46
C HIS A 379 14.22 -2.89 -21.02
N TYR A 380 13.53 -2.13 -21.88
CA TYR A 380 13.16 -0.74 -21.56
C TYR A 380 12.23 -0.65 -20.35
N LEU A 381 11.22 -1.52 -20.26
CA LEU A 381 10.30 -1.50 -19.12
C LEU A 381 11.01 -1.84 -17.80
N MET A 382 11.96 -2.78 -17.82
CA MET A 382 12.75 -3.11 -16.62
C MET A 382 13.67 -1.97 -16.20
N TRP A 383 14.32 -1.27 -17.13
CA TRP A 383 15.10 -0.08 -16.78
C TRP A 383 14.24 1.04 -16.21
N ILE A 384 12.99 1.21 -16.68
CA ILE A 384 12.03 2.17 -16.13
C ILE A 384 11.62 1.80 -14.69
N GLU A 385 11.47 0.51 -14.39
CA GLU A 385 11.22 0.03 -13.03
C GLU A 385 12.44 0.20 -12.13
N GLU A 386 13.63 -0.13 -12.64
CA GLU A 386 14.89 -0.01 -11.93
C GLU A 386 15.19 1.45 -11.53
N ASP A 387 14.95 2.40 -12.43
CA ASP A 387 15.07 3.84 -12.13
C ASP A 387 14.18 4.25 -10.95
N GLN A 388 12.92 3.79 -10.94
CA GLN A 388 12.01 4.05 -9.83
C GLN A 388 12.46 3.35 -8.53
N MET A 389 12.97 2.12 -8.62
CA MET A 389 13.51 1.38 -7.47
C MET A 389 14.69 2.13 -6.84
N LEU A 390 15.61 2.67 -7.66
CA LEU A 390 16.73 3.48 -7.19
C LEU A 390 16.23 4.76 -6.49
N LEU A 391 15.32 5.51 -7.12
CA LEU A 391 14.74 6.72 -6.55
C LEU A 391 14.01 6.47 -5.23
N ASP A 392 13.38 5.31 -5.08
CA ASP A 392 12.72 4.93 -3.84
C ASP A 392 13.71 4.50 -2.77
N LEU A 393 14.78 3.79 -3.13
CA LEU A 393 15.83 3.37 -2.21
C LEU A 393 16.62 4.55 -1.63
N HIS A 394 16.88 5.58 -2.45
CA HIS A 394 17.58 6.81 -2.01
C HIS A 394 16.87 7.54 -0.86
N ARG A 395 15.58 7.29 -0.64
CA ARG A 395 14.82 7.89 0.47
C ARG A 395 15.21 7.34 1.83
N TYR A 396 15.95 6.24 1.85
CA TYR A 396 16.43 5.61 3.07
C TYR A 396 17.86 5.98 3.38
N ASP A 397 18.58 6.69 2.51
CA ASP A 397 19.96 7.13 2.79
C ASP A 397 19.99 8.01 4.06
N GLU A 398 21.01 7.81 4.89
CA GLU A 398 21.13 8.42 6.23
C GLU A 398 22.43 9.20 6.34
N GLU A 399 22.45 10.30 7.11
CA GLU A 399 23.64 11.11 7.34
C GLU A 399 23.97 11.15 8.83
N GLY A 400 25.26 11.13 9.15
CA GLY A 400 25.73 11.29 10.53
C GLY A 400 25.34 10.15 11.48
N VAL A 401 25.22 8.92 10.99
CA VAL A 401 24.85 7.74 11.78
C VAL A 401 26.06 7.06 12.42
N GLY A 402 25.89 6.50 13.61
CA GLY A 402 26.95 5.76 14.30
C GLY A 402 27.01 4.29 13.85
N LEU A 403 28.23 3.77 13.70
CA LEU A 403 28.49 2.34 13.52
C LEU A 403 29.09 1.77 14.81
N THR A 404 28.55 0.65 15.29
CA THR A 404 29.07 -0.02 16.49
C THR A 404 29.82 -1.30 16.10
N GLN A 405 31.11 -1.37 16.37
CA GLN A 405 31.88 -2.59 16.12
C GLN A 405 31.63 -3.61 17.23
N PHE A 406 31.17 -4.81 16.86
CA PHE A 406 31.05 -5.94 17.78
C PHE A 406 31.44 -7.25 17.08
N GLY A 407 32.47 -7.90 17.61
CA GLY A 407 33.09 -9.06 16.97
C GLY A 407 33.70 -8.69 15.62
N LYS A 408 33.34 -9.43 14.57
CA LYS A 408 33.86 -9.20 13.20
C LYS A 408 33.01 -8.23 12.37
N HIS A 409 31.88 -7.75 12.90
CA HIS A 409 30.91 -6.97 12.14
C HIS A 409 30.75 -5.55 12.70
N HIS A 410 30.42 -4.63 11.82
CA HIS A 410 30.02 -3.26 12.13
C HIS A 410 28.49 -3.18 12.08
N TRP A 411 27.88 -2.84 13.19
CA TRP A 411 26.43 -2.82 13.34
C TRP A 411 25.88 -1.43 13.03
N LEU A 412 24.94 -1.40 12.09
CA LEU A 412 24.19 -0.21 11.71
C LEU A 412 22.74 -0.38 12.17
N GLN A 413 22.21 0.60 12.89
CA GLN A 413 20.77 0.69 13.17
C GLN A 413 20.06 1.13 11.89
N VAL A 414 19.03 0.38 11.50
CA VAL A 414 18.23 0.65 10.30
C VAL A 414 16.77 0.73 10.74
N PRO A 415 16.26 1.94 11.04
CA PRO A 415 14.86 2.13 11.40
C PRO A 415 13.94 1.59 10.30
N GLY A 416 12.96 0.75 10.66
CA GLY A 416 12.05 0.13 9.69
C GLY A 416 12.55 -1.15 9.02
N LEU A 417 13.71 -1.69 9.41
CA LEU A 417 14.25 -2.95 8.88
C LEU A 417 13.28 -4.14 9.10
N ALA A 418 12.68 -4.27 10.29
CA ALA A 418 11.65 -5.27 10.58
C ALA A 418 10.43 -5.17 9.63
N GLU A 419 10.18 -3.99 9.09
CA GLU A 419 9.10 -3.70 8.15
C GLU A 419 9.54 -3.86 6.69
N LYS A 420 10.80 -4.26 6.46
CA LYS A 420 11.46 -4.35 5.14
C LYS A 420 11.50 -3.01 4.41
N ARG A 421 11.76 -1.92 5.15
CA ARG A 421 11.83 -0.54 4.63
C ARG A 421 12.99 0.23 5.31
N PRO A 422 14.21 0.22 4.74
CA PRO A 422 14.57 -0.44 3.49
C PRO A 422 14.56 -1.96 3.63
N SER A 423 14.26 -2.66 2.53
CA SER A 423 14.35 -4.12 2.50
C SER A 423 15.82 -4.48 2.35
N VAL A 424 16.44 -4.92 3.45
CA VAL A 424 17.83 -5.35 3.47
C VAL A 424 17.90 -6.82 3.85
N ILE A 425 18.58 -7.62 3.03
CA ILE A 425 18.82 -9.04 3.24
C ILE A 425 20.33 -9.34 3.26
N VAL A 426 20.69 -10.55 3.71
CA VAL A 426 22.07 -11.02 3.65
C VAL A 426 22.58 -10.97 2.21
N GLY A 427 23.74 -10.34 2.03
CA GLY A 427 24.36 -10.12 0.73
C GLY A 427 24.06 -8.77 0.07
N ASP A 428 23.13 -7.99 0.61
CA ASP A 428 22.95 -6.61 0.18
C ASP A 428 24.15 -5.75 0.60
N LYS A 429 24.26 -4.58 -0.03
CA LYS A 429 25.42 -3.71 0.10
C LYS A 429 25.00 -2.34 0.59
N ILE A 430 25.75 -1.84 1.55
CA ILE A 430 25.54 -0.51 2.15
C ILE A 430 26.86 0.23 2.09
N LEU A 431 26.85 1.41 1.48
CA LEU A 431 28.01 2.29 1.37
C LEU A 431 28.09 3.17 2.61
N ALA A 432 29.30 3.34 3.16
CA ALA A 432 29.57 4.22 4.29
C ALA A 432 30.75 5.14 3.96
N GLN A 433 30.63 6.43 4.27
CA GLN A 433 31.69 7.45 4.19
C GLN A 433 31.72 8.19 5.53
N ARG A 434 32.89 8.64 5.99
CA ARG A 434 32.97 9.43 7.23
C ARG A 434 32.15 10.73 7.10
N TYR A 435 31.36 11.02 8.12
CA TYR A 435 30.49 12.20 8.16
C TYR A 435 31.31 13.50 8.04
N ALA A 436 30.77 14.47 7.31
CA ALA A 436 31.42 15.76 7.04
C ALA A 436 32.81 15.68 6.38
N CYS A 437 33.17 14.53 5.78
CA CYS A 437 34.43 14.31 5.08
C CYS A 437 34.16 13.96 3.59
N PRO A 438 33.70 14.91 2.77
CA PRO A 438 33.20 14.61 1.41
C PRO A 438 34.28 14.07 0.45
N ASN A 439 35.55 14.34 0.73
CA ASN A 439 36.70 13.86 -0.05
C ASN A 439 37.24 12.50 0.45
N ASP A 440 36.66 11.93 1.51
CA ASP A 440 37.04 10.61 1.98
C ASP A 440 36.52 9.53 1.02
N LYS A 441 37.12 8.35 1.05
CA LYS A 441 36.68 7.20 0.27
C LYS A 441 35.36 6.65 0.80
N TRP A 442 34.56 6.10 -0.12
CA TRP A 442 33.40 5.31 0.25
C TRP A 442 33.83 3.87 0.53
N TYR A 443 33.23 3.24 1.52
CA TYR A 443 33.45 1.84 1.85
C TYR A 443 32.17 1.06 1.64
N ARG A 444 32.23 -0.01 0.84
CA ARG A 444 31.09 -0.89 0.62
C ARG A 444 31.07 -1.99 1.67
N GLY A 445 30.13 -1.91 2.59
CA GLY A 445 29.84 -2.95 3.56
C GLY A 445 28.89 -3.98 2.97
N HIS A 446 29.23 -5.26 3.08
CA HIS A 446 28.31 -6.34 2.74
C HIS A 446 27.54 -6.76 3.98
N VAL A 447 26.24 -6.99 3.83
CA VAL A 447 25.38 -7.45 4.93
C VAL A 447 25.62 -8.94 5.17
N HIS A 448 26.15 -9.28 6.34
CA HIS A 448 26.39 -10.67 6.75
C HIS A 448 25.28 -11.21 7.63
N VAL A 449 24.68 -10.35 8.46
CA VAL A 449 23.64 -10.73 9.43
C VAL A 449 22.58 -9.64 9.48
N THR A 450 21.31 -10.04 9.57
CA THR A 450 20.19 -9.13 9.84
C THR A 450 19.53 -9.49 11.16
N ARG A 451 19.22 -8.47 11.97
CA ARG A 451 18.40 -8.58 13.18
C ARG A 451 17.12 -7.74 12.99
N GLN A 452 16.30 -7.58 14.04
CA GLN A 452 15.02 -6.87 13.91
C GLN A 452 15.18 -5.40 13.49
N ALA A 453 16.17 -4.68 14.03
CA ALA A 453 16.38 -3.25 13.77
C ALA A 453 17.81 -2.89 13.36
N GLU A 454 18.70 -3.88 13.23
CA GLU A 454 20.11 -3.65 12.94
C GLU A 454 20.66 -4.66 11.94
N VAL A 455 21.67 -4.22 11.17
CA VAL A 455 22.40 -5.05 10.21
C VAL A 455 23.87 -5.10 10.58
N GLY A 456 24.45 -6.30 10.50
CA GLY A 456 25.88 -6.53 10.65
C GLY A 456 26.59 -6.47 9.31
N LEU A 457 27.44 -5.46 9.15
CA LEU A 457 28.21 -5.17 7.93
C LEU A 457 29.66 -5.63 8.06
N SER A 458 30.19 -6.19 6.97
CA SER A 458 31.62 -6.46 6.80
C SER A 458 32.19 -5.54 5.74
N PHE A 459 33.11 -4.68 6.16
CA PHE A 459 33.86 -3.77 5.29
C PHE A 459 35.24 -4.37 4.94
N ASP A 460 35.99 -3.64 4.13
CA ASP A 460 37.40 -3.96 3.87
C ASP A 460 38.25 -3.84 5.15
N ARG A 461 39.39 -4.53 5.20
CA ARG A 461 40.31 -4.47 6.34
C ARG A 461 40.86 -3.07 6.62
N SER A 462 40.88 -2.19 5.63
CA SER A 462 41.29 -0.80 5.80
C SER A 462 40.20 0.10 6.41
N PHE A 463 38.99 -0.41 6.63
CA PHE A 463 37.92 0.33 7.32
C PHE A 463 38.11 0.27 8.83
N HIS A 464 38.20 1.45 9.45
CA HIS A 464 38.34 1.60 10.90
C HIS A 464 37.29 2.60 11.38
N SER A 465 36.42 2.15 12.28
CA SER A 465 35.44 3.02 12.97
C SER A 465 35.81 3.16 14.44
N ILE A 466 35.97 4.40 14.91
CA ILE A 466 36.20 4.69 16.33
C ILE A 466 34.84 4.94 17.02
N LYS A 467 34.72 4.57 18.29
CA LYS A 467 33.48 4.78 19.07
C LYS A 467 33.11 6.28 19.08
N GLY A 468 31.92 6.59 18.58
CA GLY A 468 31.41 7.97 18.48
C GLY A 468 31.62 8.62 17.11
N GLU A 469 32.39 8.00 16.20
CA GLU A 469 32.44 8.45 14.81
C GLU A 469 31.09 8.26 14.12
N LYS A 470 30.80 9.20 13.22
CA LYS A 470 29.57 9.25 12.45
C LYS A 470 29.87 9.04 10.97
N PHE A 471 28.93 8.45 10.25
CA PHE A 471 29.05 8.09 8.86
C PHE A 471 27.83 8.55 8.06
N ASP A 472 28.06 8.95 6.81
CA ASP A 472 27.02 9.04 5.78
C ASP A 472 26.83 7.64 5.19
N VAL A 473 25.59 7.18 5.13
CA VAL A 473 25.21 5.84 4.69
C VAL A 473 24.31 5.92 3.47
N GLN A 474 24.65 5.15 2.43
CA GLN A 474 23.81 5.00 1.25
C GLN A 474 23.52 3.53 0.94
N TYR A 475 22.28 3.24 0.59
CA TYR A 475 21.86 1.88 0.25
C TYR A 475 22.12 1.60 -1.24
N GLU A 476 22.70 0.44 -1.56
CA GLU A 476 22.91 -0.01 -2.95
C GLU A 476 21.79 -1.00 -3.33
N LEU A 477 21.11 -0.74 -4.45
CA LEU A 477 20.05 -1.62 -4.93
C LEU A 477 20.63 -2.98 -5.32
N ASN A 478 20.05 -4.07 -4.80
CA ASN A 478 20.37 -5.41 -5.25
C ASN A 478 19.76 -5.66 -6.64
N ARG A 479 20.58 -5.46 -7.68
CA ARG A 479 20.19 -5.59 -9.09
C ARG A 479 20.14 -7.03 -9.58
N THR A 480 20.42 -8.04 -8.74
CA THR A 480 20.57 -9.44 -9.17
C THR A 480 19.32 -9.93 -9.90
N THR A 481 18.14 -9.77 -9.30
CA THR A 481 16.87 -10.22 -9.90
C THR A 481 16.62 -9.56 -11.25
N LEU A 482 16.78 -8.23 -11.34
CA LEU A 482 16.59 -7.47 -12.58
C LEU A 482 17.57 -7.93 -13.67
N ARG A 483 18.85 -8.09 -13.31
CA ARG A 483 19.88 -8.57 -14.25
C ARG A 483 19.63 -10.01 -14.71
N ARG A 484 19.04 -10.87 -13.87
CA ARG A 484 18.59 -12.21 -14.29
C ARG A 484 17.43 -12.15 -15.28
N MET A 485 16.48 -11.23 -15.10
CA MET A 485 15.42 -11.01 -16.08
C MET A 485 16.00 -10.51 -17.41
N HIS A 486 16.91 -9.52 -17.40
CA HIS A 486 17.63 -9.08 -18.60
C HIS A 486 18.38 -10.23 -19.29
N GLN A 487 19.13 -11.03 -18.52
CA GLN A 487 19.84 -12.21 -19.04
C GLN A 487 18.89 -13.19 -19.72
N ALA A 488 17.72 -13.45 -19.13
CA ALA A 488 16.73 -14.33 -19.71
C ALA A 488 16.24 -13.82 -21.08
N LEU A 489 16.02 -12.51 -21.19
CA LEU A 489 15.60 -11.85 -22.43
C LEU A 489 16.66 -11.93 -23.53
N ASP A 490 17.95 -11.79 -23.21
CA ASP A 490 19.05 -11.86 -24.19
C ASP A 490 19.32 -13.27 -24.70
N THR A 491 18.80 -14.30 -24.05
CA THR A 491 19.05 -15.66 -24.52
C THR A 491 18.45 -15.88 -25.91
N ALA A 492 19.19 -16.58 -26.79
CA ALA A 492 18.80 -16.79 -28.19
C ALA A 492 17.51 -17.61 -28.42
N PHE A 493 16.84 -18.10 -27.37
CA PHE A 493 15.62 -18.90 -27.48
C PHE A 493 14.38 -18.03 -27.61
N HIS A 494 13.86 -17.93 -28.83
CA HIS A 494 12.69 -17.12 -29.15
C HIS A 494 11.59 -17.93 -29.85
N PRO A 495 11.11 -19.05 -29.28
CA PRO A 495 10.07 -19.83 -29.94
C PRO A 495 8.72 -19.10 -29.94
N ASP A 496 8.21 -18.81 -31.13
CA ASP A 496 6.89 -18.18 -31.35
C ASP A 496 5.77 -18.92 -30.63
N ARG A 497 5.82 -20.27 -30.60
CA ARG A 497 4.85 -21.11 -29.89
C ARG A 497 4.75 -20.81 -28.38
N ILE A 498 5.78 -20.24 -27.76
CA ILE A 498 5.77 -19.87 -26.33
C ILE A 498 5.43 -18.39 -26.20
N LEU A 499 6.12 -17.52 -26.93
CA LEU A 499 6.00 -16.07 -26.73
C LEU A 499 4.68 -15.52 -27.30
N PHE A 500 4.28 -16.00 -28.48
CA PHE A 500 3.15 -15.50 -29.27
C PHE A 500 2.36 -16.66 -29.92
N PRO A 501 1.79 -17.59 -29.13
CA PRO A 501 1.08 -18.74 -29.67
C PRO A 501 -0.14 -18.33 -30.52
N THR A 502 -0.43 -19.12 -31.56
CA THR A 502 -1.51 -18.92 -32.56
C THR A 502 -2.13 -20.27 -32.92
N ALA A 503 -3.31 -20.28 -33.54
CA ALA A 503 -4.00 -21.48 -33.98
C ALA A 503 -3.14 -22.42 -34.86
N ALA A 504 -2.17 -21.87 -35.61
CA ALA A 504 -1.25 -22.67 -36.41
C ALA A 504 -0.40 -23.64 -35.56
N HIS A 505 -0.03 -23.24 -34.34
CA HIS A 505 0.82 -24.04 -33.45
C HIS A 505 0.08 -25.23 -32.80
N VAL A 506 -1.25 -25.23 -32.82
CA VAL A 506 -2.07 -26.31 -32.23
C VAL A 506 -2.79 -27.15 -33.29
N ARG A 507 -2.47 -26.96 -34.57
CA ARG A 507 -3.08 -27.70 -35.68
C ARG A 507 -2.96 -29.22 -35.43
N GLY A 508 -4.09 -29.92 -35.45
CA GLY A 508 -4.15 -31.37 -35.20
C GLY A 508 -4.08 -31.77 -33.72
N SER A 509 -4.00 -30.82 -32.79
CA SER A 509 -4.21 -31.09 -31.36
C SER A 509 -5.70 -31.23 -31.09
N ARG A 510 -6.06 -32.14 -30.19
CA ARG A 510 -7.44 -32.39 -29.77
C ARG A 510 -7.50 -32.41 -28.24
N PRO A 511 -8.62 -31.99 -27.64
CA PRO A 511 -8.81 -32.18 -26.22
C PRO A 511 -8.80 -33.68 -25.86
N PRO A 512 -8.51 -34.03 -24.60
CA PRO A 512 -8.57 -35.42 -24.16
C PRO A 512 -9.91 -36.09 -24.46
N SER A 513 -9.88 -37.31 -24.99
CA SER A 513 -11.08 -38.11 -25.20
C SER A 513 -11.61 -38.67 -23.88
N GLU A 514 -12.89 -39.07 -23.83
CA GLU A 514 -13.46 -39.70 -22.63
C GLU A 514 -12.72 -40.97 -22.22
N MET A 515 -12.26 -41.76 -23.19
CA MET A 515 -11.44 -42.93 -22.93
C MET A 515 -10.13 -42.55 -22.22
N GLN A 516 -9.46 -41.48 -22.66
CA GLN A 516 -8.24 -40.98 -22.01
C GLN A 516 -8.51 -40.45 -20.59
N LEU A 517 -9.66 -39.77 -20.41
CA LEU A 517 -10.10 -39.29 -19.09
C LEU A 517 -10.43 -40.45 -18.14
N GLY A 518 -10.93 -41.57 -18.65
CA GLY A 518 -11.26 -42.77 -17.87
C GLY A 518 -10.06 -43.68 -17.57
N ALA A 519 -9.04 -43.68 -18.44
CA ALA A 519 -7.88 -44.57 -18.32
C ALA A 519 -6.88 -44.17 -17.23
N LEU A 520 -6.85 -42.89 -16.83
CA LEU A 520 -5.91 -42.42 -15.80
C LEU A 520 -6.38 -42.81 -14.40
N THR A 521 -5.53 -43.58 -13.71
CA THR A 521 -5.67 -43.80 -12.27
C THR A 521 -4.87 -42.73 -11.53
N LEU A 522 -5.57 -41.71 -11.03
CA LEU A 522 -4.92 -40.61 -10.32
C LEU A 522 -4.50 -41.02 -8.91
N VAL A 523 -3.35 -40.51 -8.47
CA VAL A 523 -2.83 -40.72 -7.11
C VAL A 523 -3.77 -40.05 -6.11
N ASN A 524 -4.18 -38.81 -6.38
CA ASN A 524 -5.20 -38.14 -5.60
C ASN A 524 -6.62 -38.50 -6.07
N ARG A 525 -7.31 -39.34 -5.28
CA ARG A 525 -8.69 -39.77 -5.55
C ARG A 525 -9.72 -38.63 -5.60
N LEU A 526 -9.48 -37.52 -4.88
CA LEU A 526 -10.38 -36.36 -4.91
C LEU A 526 -10.40 -35.70 -6.30
N ILE A 527 -9.28 -35.73 -7.02
CA ILE A 527 -9.17 -35.21 -8.38
C ILE A 527 -9.90 -36.12 -9.37
N GLN A 528 -9.90 -37.44 -9.14
CA GLN A 528 -10.60 -38.41 -10.01
C GLN A 528 -12.09 -38.05 -10.16
N THR A 529 -12.72 -37.61 -9.07
CA THR A 529 -14.13 -37.21 -9.02
C THR A 529 -14.39 -35.77 -9.46
N ASN A 530 -13.35 -35.01 -9.83
CA ASN A 530 -13.45 -33.60 -10.21
C ASN A 530 -13.15 -33.43 -11.72
N PRO A 531 -14.18 -33.32 -12.60
CA PRO A 531 -13.96 -33.35 -14.04
C PRO A 531 -13.03 -32.26 -14.58
N PRO A 532 -13.14 -30.97 -14.17
CA PRO A 532 -12.17 -29.94 -14.59
C PRO A 532 -10.72 -30.26 -14.23
N GLN A 533 -10.45 -30.71 -13.00
CA GLN A 533 -9.09 -31.04 -12.58
C GLN A 533 -8.56 -32.28 -13.30
N ARG A 534 -9.41 -33.32 -13.46
CA ARG A 534 -9.07 -34.53 -14.24
C ARG A 534 -8.77 -34.20 -15.69
N GLN A 535 -9.55 -33.32 -16.31
CA GLN A 535 -9.30 -32.85 -17.67
C GLN A 535 -7.97 -32.11 -17.79
N ALA A 536 -7.65 -31.22 -16.85
CA ALA A 536 -6.37 -30.51 -16.82
C ALA A 536 -5.18 -31.47 -16.71
N VAL A 537 -5.21 -32.42 -15.77
CA VAL A 537 -4.16 -33.43 -15.61
C VAL A 537 -4.01 -34.27 -16.88
N THR A 538 -5.12 -34.75 -17.44
CA THR A 538 -5.11 -35.59 -18.64
C THR A 538 -4.57 -34.85 -19.86
N ALA A 539 -4.94 -33.58 -20.03
CA ALA A 539 -4.46 -32.73 -21.13
C ALA A 539 -2.95 -32.52 -21.02
N ILE A 540 -2.45 -32.11 -19.85
CA ILE A 540 -1.01 -31.93 -19.59
C ILE A 540 -0.25 -33.23 -19.89
N MET A 541 -0.77 -34.37 -19.44
CA MET A 541 -0.17 -35.69 -19.64
C MET A 541 -0.05 -36.14 -21.10
N HIS A 542 -0.89 -35.61 -21.99
CA HIS A 542 -0.95 -35.99 -23.39
C HIS A 542 -0.42 -34.90 -24.33
N GLN A 543 0.13 -33.81 -23.78
CA GLN A 543 0.78 -32.80 -24.60
C GLN A 543 1.97 -33.40 -25.35
N LYS A 544 2.05 -33.15 -26.65
CA LYS A 544 3.22 -33.51 -27.45
C LYS A 544 4.42 -32.67 -26.98
N PRO A 545 5.66 -33.20 -27.03
CA PRO A 545 6.84 -32.39 -26.75
C PRO A 545 6.87 -31.14 -27.64
N GLY A 546 7.17 -30.00 -27.05
CA GLY A 546 7.18 -28.71 -27.74
C GLY A 546 5.78 -28.12 -28.01
N SER A 547 4.77 -28.45 -27.20
CA SER A 547 3.44 -27.83 -27.32
C SER A 547 3.44 -26.35 -26.90
N VAL A 548 2.38 -25.62 -27.25
CA VAL A 548 2.14 -24.27 -26.70
C VAL A 548 2.00 -24.31 -25.16
N PRO A 549 2.25 -23.20 -24.44
CA PRO A 549 2.05 -23.14 -23.00
C PRO A 549 0.64 -23.57 -22.61
N PHE A 550 0.53 -24.50 -21.65
CA PHE A 550 -0.76 -24.92 -21.11
C PHE A 550 -1.11 -24.12 -19.87
N VAL A 551 -2.34 -23.60 -19.81
CA VAL A 551 -2.82 -22.79 -18.70
C VAL A 551 -3.83 -23.58 -17.85
N VAL A 552 -3.50 -23.81 -16.59
CA VAL A 552 -4.47 -24.23 -15.57
C VAL A 552 -4.99 -22.96 -14.89
N PHE A 553 -6.07 -22.42 -15.45
CA PHE A 553 -6.76 -21.27 -14.89
C PHE A 553 -7.65 -21.74 -13.73
N GLY A 554 -7.53 -21.12 -12.57
CA GLY A 554 -8.40 -21.46 -11.46
C GLY A 554 -8.54 -20.32 -10.48
N PRO A 555 -9.76 -19.87 -10.19
CA PRO A 555 -10.00 -18.98 -9.06
C PRO A 555 -9.49 -19.60 -7.75
N PRO A 556 -9.26 -18.82 -6.69
CA PRO A 556 -8.77 -19.37 -5.44
C PRO A 556 -9.71 -20.41 -4.85
N GLY A 557 -9.13 -21.36 -4.11
CA GLY A 557 -9.86 -22.49 -3.55
C GLY A 557 -10.25 -23.57 -4.57
N THR A 558 -9.95 -23.41 -5.86
CA THR A 558 -10.28 -24.42 -6.89
C THR A 558 -9.27 -25.56 -7.01
N GLY A 559 -8.20 -25.54 -6.22
CA GLY A 559 -7.20 -26.61 -6.17
C GLY A 559 -6.16 -26.59 -7.28
N LYS A 560 -5.86 -25.41 -7.88
CA LYS A 560 -4.77 -25.20 -8.87
C LYS A 560 -3.48 -25.96 -8.55
N THR A 561 -2.88 -25.67 -7.39
CA THR A 561 -1.63 -26.28 -6.92
C THR A 561 -1.74 -27.81 -6.80
N VAL A 562 -2.87 -28.31 -6.30
CA VAL A 562 -3.14 -29.76 -6.20
C VAL A 562 -3.20 -30.42 -7.57
N THR A 563 -3.84 -29.76 -8.55
CA THR A 563 -3.94 -30.22 -9.94
C THR A 563 -2.57 -30.32 -10.60
N ILE A 564 -1.71 -29.30 -10.47
CA ILE A 564 -0.37 -29.35 -11.08
C ILE A 564 0.55 -30.37 -10.39
N ILE A 565 0.41 -30.58 -9.08
CA ILE A 565 1.17 -31.61 -8.35
C ILE A 565 0.77 -33.01 -8.84
N GLU A 566 -0.52 -33.25 -9.04
CA GLU A 566 -0.99 -34.50 -9.62
C GLU A 566 -0.45 -34.67 -11.05
N ALA A 567 -0.47 -33.62 -11.88
CA ALA A 567 0.10 -33.68 -13.22
C ALA A 567 1.59 -34.02 -13.20
N ILE A 568 2.37 -33.42 -12.29
CA ILE A 568 3.79 -33.74 -12.07
C ILE A 568 3.95 -35.23 -11.74
N ARG A 569 3.17 -35.77 -10.80
CA ARG A 569 3.22 -37.20 -10.44
C ARG A 569 2.93 -38.09 -11.63
N GLN A 570 1.85 -37.81 -12.37
CA GLN A 570 1.46 -38.61 -13.53
C GLN A 570 2.54 -38.58 -14.62
N ILE A 571 3.20 -37.43 -14.85
CA ILE A 571 4.31 -37.33 -15.81
C ILE A 571 5.45 -38.25 -15.39
N LEU A 572 5.82 -38.22 -14.10
CA LEU A 572 6.94 -39.00 -13.57
C LEU A 572 6.66 -40.51 -13.57
N ILE A 573 5.40 -40.90 -13.34
CA ILE A 573 4.94 -42.30 -13.40
C ILE A 573 5.01 -42.81 -14.86
N ARG A 574 4.51 -42.03 -15.81
CA ARG A 574 4.46 -42.44 -17.23
C ARG A 574 5.82 -42.41 -17.92
N ASN A 575 6.67 -41.44 -17.58
CA ASN A 575 7.96 -41.23 -18.23
C ASN A 575 9.11 -41.19 -17.21
N PRO A 576 9.84 -42.30 -17.03
CA PRO A 576 11.01 -42.37 -16.15
C PRO A 576 12.11 -41.34 -16.48
N ALA A 577 12.25 -40.96 -17.76
CA ALA A 577 13.24 -39.99 -18.22
C ALA A 577 12.79 -38.52 -18.01
N ALA A 578 11.55 -38.27 -17.59
CA ALA A 578 11.07 -36.92 -17.37
C ALA A 578 11.85 -36.21 -16.25
N LYS A 579 12.20 -34.96 -16.53
CA LYS A 579 12.88 -34.01 -15.64
C LYS A 579 12.04 -32.74 -15.56
N ILE A 580 11.71 -32.30 -14.36
CA ILE A 580 10.73 -31.25 -14.12
C ILE A 580 11.38 -30.11 -13.32
N LEU A 581 11.20 -28.89 -13.80
CA LEU A 581 11.48 -27.67 -13.07
C LEU A 581 10.16 -27.02 -12.66
N ALA A 582 9.85 -27.04 -11.36
CA ALA A 582 8.64 -26.43 -10.82
C ALA A 582 8.98 -25.12 -10.10
N CYS A 583 8.36 -24.04 -10.54
CA CYS A 583 8.65 -22.69 -10.09
C CYS A 583 7.42 -22.03 -9.47
N ALA A 584 7.67 -21.06 -8.59
CA ALA A 584 6.68 -20.10 -8.14
C ALA A 584 7.32 -18.72 -7.87
N PRO A 585 6.56 -17.61 -7.89
CA PRO A 585 7.09 -16.26 -7.67
C PRO A 585 7.74 -16.07 -6.28
N SER A 586 7.21 -16.74 -5.25
CA SER A 586 7.62 -16.53 -3.85
C SER A 586 8.18 -17.81 -3.20
N ASN A 587 9.02 -17.63 -2.18
CA ASN A 587 9.57 -18.75 -1.42
C ASN A 587 8.46 -19.59 -0.77
N SER A 588 7.42 -18.97 -0.19
CA SER A 588 6.33 -19.69 0.45
C SER A 588 5.53 -20.56 -0.53
N ALA A 589 5.30 -20.08 -1.76
CA ALA A 589 4.64 -20.86 -2.79
C ALA A 589 5.52 -22.01 -3.30
N ALA A 590 6.82 -21.76 -3.52
CA ALA A 590 7.76 -22.82 -3.89
C ALA A 590 7.92 -23.89 -2.78
N ASP A 591 7.89 -23.48 -1.52
CA ASP A 591 7.92 -24.39 -0.38
C ASP A 591 6.64 -25.23 -0.30
N LEU A 592 5.47 -24.66 -0.59
CA LEU A 592 4.21 -25.40 -0.66
C LEU A 592 4.25 -26.48 -1.75
N LEU A 593 4.81 -26.17 -2.92
CA LEU A 593 5.03 -27.14 -4.00
C LEU A 593 5.93 -28.29 -3.54
N ALA A 594 7.11 -27.98 -3.02
CA ALA A 594 8.05 -28.99 -2.54
C ALA A 594 7.46 -29.83 -1.40
N ALA A 595 6.75 -29.20 -0.47
CA ALA A 595 6.13 -29.84 0.69
C ALA A 595 5.07 -30.86 0.32
N ARG A 596 4.43 -30.71 -0.84
CA ARG A 596 3.42 -31.65 -1.35
C ARG A 596 3.99 -32.69 -2.31
N LEU A 597 5.31 -32.64 -2.57
CA LEU A 597 6.05 -33.57 -3.43
C LEU A 597 7.11 -34.37 -2.63
N THR A 598 7.13 -34.28 -1.30
CA THR A 598 8.11 -34.96 -0.45
C THR A 598 8.05 -36.49 -0.55
N ASP A 599 6.93 -37.04 -1.00
CA ASP A 599 6.74 -38.45 -1.33
C ASP A 599 7.70 -38.94 -2.43
N LEU A 600 8.27 -38.04 -3.24
CA LEU A 600 9.27 -38.38 -4.25
C LEU A 600 10.65 -38.74 -3.66
N GLY A 601 10.89 -38.49 -2.37
CA GLY A 601 12.15 -38.81 -1.69
C GLY A 601 13.36 -38.19 -2.38
N SER A 602 14.39 -39.00 -2.64
CA SER A 602 15.67 -38.56 -3.22
C SER A 602 15.58 -37.99 -4.64
N GLN A 603 14.43 -38.10 -5.31
CA GLN A 603 14.20 -37.54 -6.64
C GLN A 603 13.87 -36.03 -6.62
N LEU A 604 13.50 -35.48 -5.45
CA LEU A 604 13.11 -34.08 -5.27
C LEU A 604 14.26 -33.25 -4.71
N PHE A 605 14.43 -32.03 -5.24
CA PHE A 605 15.30 -31.01 -4.66
C PHE A 605 14.62 -29.64 -4.61
N ARG A 606 14.65 -29.01 -3.43
CA ARG A 606 14.22 -27.63 -3.19
C ARG A 606 15.44 -26.70 -3.31
N LEU A 607 15.55 -26.06 -4.47
CA LEU A 607 16.63 -25.12 -4.80
C LEU A 607 16.35 -23.72 -4.25
N ASN A 608 17.07 -23.33 -3.21
CA ASN A 608 16.95 -22.04 -2.54
C ASN A 608 18.00 -21.03 -3.03
N ALA A 609 17.68 -19.74 -2.90
CA ALA A 609 18.66 -18.68 -3.14
C ALA A 609 19.78 -18.74 -2.08
N PRO A 610 21.05 -18.47 -2.42
CA PRO A 610 22.16 -18.45 -1.46
C PRO A 610 21.99 -17.42 -0.33
N SER A 611 21.20 -16.37 -0.54
CA SER A 611 20.90 -15.34 0.45
C SER A 611 19.72 -15.68 1.36
N ARG A 612 18.98 -16.76 1.09
CA ARG A 612 17.82 -17.16 1.90
C ARG A 612 18.30 -17.72 3.24
N LEU A 613 17.73 -17.18 4.31
CA LEU A 613 17.93 -17.67 5.67
C LEU A 613 17.32 -19.07 5.88
N LYS A 614 18.06 -19.98 6.49
CA LYS A 614 17.65 -21.37 6.77
C LYS A 614 16.41 -21.40 7.67
N GLU A 615 16.32 -20.50 8.63
CA GLU A 615 15.22 -20.39 9.60
C GLU A 615 13.88 -20.08 8.93
N SER A 616 13.91 -19.54 7.70
CA SER A 616 12.71 -19.27 6.91
C SER A 616 12.17 -20.49 6.16
N LEU A 617 12.88 -21.62 6.16
CA LEU A 617 12.47 -22.84 5.47
C LEU A 617 11.71 -23.76 6.46
N PRO A 618 10.54 -24.30 6.08
CA PRO A 618 9.85 -25.29 6.89
C PRO A 618 10.71 -26.54 7.17
N ASP A 619 10.73 -27.03 8.42
CA ASP A 619 11.60 -28.14 8.86
C ASP A 619 11.49 -29.40 7.99
N LYS A 620 10.26 -29.74 7.57
CA LYS A 620 9.99 -30.89 6.69
C LYS A 620 10.70 -30.82 5.33
N LEU A 621 11.17 -29.64 4.91
CA LEU A 621 11.90 -29.42 3.65
C LEU A 621 13.41 -29.42 3.83
N ALA A 622 13.92 -29.47 5.06
CA ALA A 622 15.35 -29.54 5.33
C ALA A 622 16.04 -30.72 4.61
N PRO A 623 15.48 -31.95 4.57
CA PRO A 623 16.08 -33.09 3.86
C PRO A 623 16.15 -32.92 2.33
N PHE A 624 15.33 -32.02 1.78
CA PHE A 624 15.23 -31.78 0.34
C PHE A 624 16.01 -30.54 -0.10
N SER A 625 16.75 -29.91 0.81
CA SER A 625 17.53 -28.70 0.57
C SER A 625 18.99 -28.90 0.99
N SER A 626 19.89 -27.99 0.61
CA SER A 626 21.30 -28.05 0.99
C SER A 626 21.68 -26.88 1.90
N PRO A 627 21.32 -26.87 3.20
CA PRO A 627 21.76 -25.81 4.11
C PRO A 627 23.29 -25.84 4.31
N ASN A 628 23.89 -24.68 4.58
CA ASN A 628 25.31 -24.54 4.92
C ASN A 628 25.53 -24.18 6.40
N GLU A 629 26.81 -24.17 6.79
CA GLU A 629 27.30 -23.78 8.12
C GLU A 629 27.00 -22.31 8.49
N TYR A 630 26.66 -21.45 7.53
CA TYR A 630 26.38 -20.02 7.72
C TYR A 630 24.88 -19.71 7.86
N GLY A 631 24.02 -20.72 8.07
CA GLY A 631 22.57 -20.50 8.18
C GLY A 631 21.90 -20.11 6.86
N THR A 632 22.51 -20.41 5.71
CA THR A 632 21.95 -20.19 4.37
C THR A 632 22.04 -21.47 3.53
N PHE A 633 21.99 -21.39 2.19
CA PHE A 633 21.94 -22.57 1.31
C PHE A 633 23.13 -22.65 0.35
N LEU A 634 23.65 -23.86 0.12
CA LEU A 634 24.63 -24.17 -0.93
C LEU A 634 23.93 -24.40 -2.26
N ILE A 635 24.63 -24.05 -3.34
CA ILE A 635 24.26 -24.45 -4.69
C ILE A 635 25.02 -25.74 -5.04
N PRO A 636 24.32 -26.84 -5.38
CA PRO A 636 24.97 -28.07 -5.79
C PRO A 636 25.70 -27.91 -7.13
N SER A 637 26.68 -28.77 -7.39
CA SER A 637 27.32 -28.84 -8.71
C SER A 637 26.32 -29.29 -9.79
N VAL A 638 26.62 -29.00 -11.06
CA VAL A 638 25.78 -29.41 -12.20
C VAL A 638 25.52 -30.92 -12.19
N ALA A 639 26.55 -31.73 -11.92
CA ALA A 639 26.44 -33.18 -11.89
C ALA A 639 25.52 -33.69 -10.77
N VAL A 640 25.45 -32.98 -9.64
CA VAL A 640 24.53 -33.32 -8.54
C VAL A 640 23.13 -32.85 -8.87
N LEU A 641 22.97 -31.60 -9.32
CA LEU A 641 21.66 -31.02 -9.65
C LEU A 641 20.94 -31.82 -10.75
N ALA A 642 21.68 -32.28 -11.76
CA ALA A 642 21.14 -33.06 -12.88
C ALA A 642 20.57 -34.44 -12.47
N ARG A 643 20.94 -34.99 -11.30
CA ARG A 643 20.44 -36.29 -10.82
C ARG A 643 18.99 -36.21 -10.39
N TYR A 644 18.56 -35.10 -9.80
CA TYR A 644 17.19 -34.91 -9.36
C TYR A 644 16.21 -34.96 -10.53
N ARG A 645 15.03 -35.55 -10.33
CA ARG A 645 13.97 -35.58 -11.34
C ARG A 645 13.02 -34.40 -11.21
N VAL A 646 12.89 -33.84 -10.02
CA VAL A 646 12.10 -32.63 -9.78
C VAL A 646 12.96 -31.62 -9.03
N VAL A 647 13.13 -30.44 -9.61
CA VAL A 647 13.74 -29.30 -8.95
C VAL A 647 12.66 -28.26 -8.71
N VAL A 648 12.46 -27.86 -7.45
CA VAL A 648 11.51 -26.83 -7.04
C VAL A 648 12.26 -25.56 -6.65
N SER A 649 11.95 -24.44 -7.28
CA SER A 649 12.63 -23.15 -7.03
C SER A 649 11.68 -21.96 -7.08
N THR A 650 12.12 -20.80 -6.63
CA THR A 650 11.46 -19.55 -7.05
C THR A 650 11.76 -19.27 -8.53
N THR A 651 10.94 -18.50 -9.25
CA THR A 651 11.23 -18.09 -10.64
C THR A 651 12.58 -17.42 -10.80
N THR A 652 12.98 -16.56 -9.86
CA THR A 652 14.30 -15.91 -9.89
C THR A 652 15.46 -16.92 -9.70
N SER A 653 15.36 -17.79 -8.70
CA SER A 653 16.34 -18.85 -8.43
C SER A 653 16.42 -19.90 -9.55
N ALA A 654 15.43 -19.98 -10.43
CA ALA A 654 15.47 -20.85 -11.62
C ALA A 654 16.51 -20.40 -12.66
N SER A 655 17.15 -19.24 -12.47
CA SER A 655 18.36 -18.86 -13.22
C SER A 655 19.62 -19.62 -12.78
N ILE A 656 19.63 -20.20 -11.57
CA ILE A 656 20.80 -20.88 -11.01
C ILE A 656 21.24 -22.07 -11.86
N PRO A 657 20.36 -23.00 -12.29
CA PRO A 657 20.74 -24.12 -13.16
C PRO A 657 21.50 -23.65 -14.42
N HIS A 658 20.98 -22.64 -15.12
CA HIS A 658 21.67 -22.02 -16.25
C HIS A 658 23.01 -21.41 -15.84
N GLY A 659 23.02 -20.65 -14.73
CA GLY A 659 24.19 -19.98 -14.17
C GLY A 659 25.35 -20.91 -13.85
N ILE A 660 25.08 -22.12 -13.36
CA ILE A 660 26.11 -23.12 -13.06
C ILE A 660 26.50 -23.98 -14.28
N GLY A 661 25.83 -23.82 -15.43
CA GLY A 661 26.15 -24.51 -16.67
C GLY A 661 25.28 -25.73 -16.99
N LEU A 662 24.11 -25.89 -16.38
CA LEU A 662 23.14 -26.92 -16.81
C LEU A 662 22.61 -26.57 -18.20
N SER A 663 22.62 -27.55 -19.11
CA SER A 663 22.23 -27.34 -20.50
C SER A 663 20.74 -27.00 -20.63
N ARG A 664 20.43 -26.12 -21.59
CA ARG A 664 19.05 -25.89 -22.03
C ARG A 664 18.42 -27.20 -22.52
N GLY A 665 17.11 -27.35 -22.32
CA GLY A 665 16.38 -28.56 -22.70
C GLY A 665 16.55 -29.72 -21.72
N HIS A 666 17.33 -29.55 -20.65
CA HIS A 666 17.48 -30.57 -19.60
C HIS A 666 16.13 -30.93 -18.96
N PHE A 667 15.24 -29.95 -18.77
CA PHE A 667 13.90 -30.17 -18.24
C PHE A 667 12.92 -30.43 -19.38
N SER A 668 12.25 -31.58 -19.35
CA SER A 668 11.18 -31.90 -20.30
C SER A 668 9.92 -31.07 -20.01
N HIS A 669 9.71 -30.68 -18.76
CA HIS A 669 8.58 -29.83 -18.36
C HIS A 669 9.03 -28.71 -17.42
N ILE A 670 8.45 -27.53 -17.62
CA ILE A 670 8.58 -26.38 -16.73
C ILE A 670 7.18 -26.02 -16.23
N PHE A 671 6.98 -26.07 -14.92
CA PHE A 671 5.75 -25.61 -14.27
C PHE A 671 6.00 -24.27 -13.60
N ILE A 672 5.07 -23.32 -13.74
CA ILE A 672 5.07 -22.07 -12.98
C ILE A 672 3.71 -21.95 -12.29
N ASP A 673 3.67 -22.16 -10.98
CA ASP A 673 2.47 -21.92 -10.15
C ASP A 673 2.38 -20.43 -9.76
N GLU A 674 1.16 -19.94 -9.52
CA GLU A 674 0.87 -18.52 -9.25
C GLU A 674 1.45 -17.56 -10.32
N ALA A 675 1.49 -18.00 -11.59
CA ALA A 675 2.13 -17.28 -12.70
C ALA A 675 1.52 -15.89 -13.00
N GLY A 676 0.32 -15.60 -12.49
CA GLY A 676 -0.31 -14.27 -12.58
C GLY A 676 0.40 -13.20 -11.74
N HIS A 677 1.20 -13.61 -10.75
CA HIS A 677 1.91 -12.69 -9.85
C HIS A 677 3.32 -12.34 -10.35
N ASP A 678 3.90 -13.12 -11.26
CA ASP A 678 5.21 -12.83 -11.84
C ASP A 678 5.13 -11.72 -12.90
N LEU A 679 6.10 -10.80 -12.86
CA LEU A 679 6.41 -9.98 -14.02
C LEU A 679 6.70 -10.92 -15.20
N GLU A 680 6.25 -10.55 -16.40
CA GLU A 680 6.52 -11.38 -17.57
C GLU A 680 8.03 -11.69 -17.77
N PRO A 681 8.95 -10.71 -17.64
CA PRO A 681 10.39 -11.00 -17.65
C PRO A 681 10.88 -11.95 -16.55
N ALA A 682 10.20 -12.00 -15.39
CA ALA A 682 10.51 -12.93 -14.31
C ALA A 682 10.06 -14.37 -14.66
N ALA A 683 8.86 -14.54 -15.22
CA ALA A 683 8.40 -15.82 -15.75
C ALA A 683 9.31 -16.35 -16.88
N MET A 684 9.93 -15.43 -17.65
CA MET A 684 10.90 -15.79 -18.69
C MET A 684 12.23 -16.31 -18.14
N ILE A 685 12.57 -16.10 -16.87
CA ILE A 685 13.79 -16.65 -16.28
C ILE A 685 13.85 -18.18 -16.44
N PRO A 686 12.93 -18.98 -15.86
CA PRO A 686 12.95 -20.43 -16.06
C PRO A 686 12.71 -20.81 -17.53
N ILE A 687 11.82 -20.12 -18.24
CA ILE A 687 11.43 -20.49 -19.61
C ILE A 687 12.59 -20.28 -20.59
N LYS A 688 13.08 -19.04 -20.76
CA LYS A 688 14.07 -18.73 -21.80
C LYS A 688 15.45 -19.28 -21.50
N THR A 689 15.82 -19.41 -20.22
CA THR A 689 17.14 -19.95 -19.87
C THR A 689 17.19 -21.48 -19.93
N MET A 690 16.09 -22.18 -19.57
CA MET A 690 16.12 -23.64 -19.42
C MET A 690 15.28 -24.44 -20.42
N ALA A 691 14.24 -23.88 -21.06
CA ALA A 691 13.40 -24.63 -22.00
C ALA A 691 14.12 -24.90 -23.33
N GLY A 692 14.01 -26.13 -23.83
CA GLY A 692 14.41 -26.52 -25.18
C GLY A 692 13.23 -26.57 -26.16
N LEU A 693 13.50 -26.98 -27.40
CA LEU A 693 12.48 -27.09 -28.46
C LEU A 693 11.35 -28.06 -28.08
N GLU A 694 11.67 -29.12 -27.33
CA GLU A 694 10.73 -30.16 -26.89
C GLU A 694 10.15 -29.93 -25.50
N THR A 695 10.60 -28.90 -24.77
CA THR A 695 10.11 -28.61 -23.42
C THR A 695 8.67 -28.09 -23.46
N ASN A 696 7.81 -28.69 -22.63
CA ASN A 696 6.45 -28.24 -22.38
C ASN A 696 6.41 -27.27 -21.19
N VAL A 697 5.66 -26.18 -21.34
CA VAL A 697 5.50 -25.15 -20.30
C VAL A 697 4.08 -25.18 -19.79
N ILE A 698 3.91 -25.29 -18.47
CA ILE A 698 2.61 -25.29 -17.80
C ILE A 698 2.57 -24.11 -16.84
N LEU A 699 1.56 -23.27 -16.99
CA LEU A 699 1.30 -22.13 -16.13
C LEU A 699 0.04 -22.43 -15.31
N SER A 700 0.10 -22.20 -14.01
CA SER A 700 -1.10 -22.18 -13.17
C SER A 700 -1.23 -20.83 -12.50
N GLY A 701 -2.46 -20.31 -12.45
CA GLY A 701 -2.72 -19.02 -11.83
C GLY A 701 -4.10 -18.50 -12.16
N ASP A 702 -4.29 -17.22 -11.89
CA ASP A 702 -5.54 -16.51 -12.12
C ASP A 702 -5.24 -15.04 -12.46
N PRO A 703 -5.55 -14.57 -13.68
CA PRO A 703 -5.29 -13.18 -14.10
C PRO A 703 -6.20 -12.17 -13.39
N LYS A 704 -7.30 -12.62 -12.76
CA LYS A 704 -8.22 -11.77 -11.99
C LYS A 704 -7.74 -11.55 -10.55
N GLN A 705 -6.66 -12.21 -10.11
CA GLN A 705 -6.04 -12.00 -8.81
C GLN A 705 -4.87 -11.01 -8.86
N LEU A 706 -4.15 -10.86 -7.75
CA LEU A 706 -2.95 -10.01 -7.63
C LEU A 706 -1.99 -10.22 -8.80
N GLY A 707 -1.79 -9.14 -9.55
CA GLY A 707 -0.74 -9.05 -10.55
C GLY A 707 0.62 -8.69 -9.93
N PRO A 708 1.64 -8.52 -10.76
CA PRO A 708 2.98 -8.16 -10.33
C PRO A 708 3.04 -6.81 -9.61
N ILE A 709 3.94 -6.71 -8.63
CA ILE A 709 4.20 -5.44 -7.93
C ILE A 709 5.17 -4.61 -8.78
N VAL A 710 4.65 -3.52 -9.36
CA VAL A 710 5.43 -2.55 -10.14
C VAL A 710 5.43 -1.21 -9.44
N ARG A 711 6.62 -0.65 -9.17
CA ARG A 711 6.80 0.62 -8.47
C ARG A 711 6.64 1.80 -9.41
N SER A 712 7.17 1.69 -10.63
CA SER A 712 7.09 2.76 -11.64
C SER A 712 5.64 2.98 -12.06
N ALA A 713 5.11 4.16 -11.75
CA ALA A 713 3.75 4.51 -12.15
C ALA A 713 3.61 4.57 -13.68
N VAL A 714 4.68 5.02 -14.38
CA VAL A 714 4.75 5.04 -15.86
C VAL A 714 4.73 3.61 -16.40
N GLY A 715 5.61 2.74 -15.89
CA GLY A 715 5.68 1.33 -16.30
C GLY A 715 4.36 0.59 -16.07
N ARG A 716 3.77 0.77 -14.88
CA ARG A 716 2.56 0.07 -14.47
C ARG A 716 1.30 0.53 -15.20
N ARG A 717 1.05 1.84 -15.27
CA ARG A 717 -0.25 2.39 -15.74
C ARG A 717 -0.33 2.52 -17.26
N GLU A 718 0.78 2.93 -17.88
CA GLU A 718 0.75 3.39 -19.26
C GLU A 718 1.46 2.44 -20.22
N LEU A 719 2.43 1.66 -19.74
CA LEU A 719 3.33 0.85 -20.58
C LEU A 719 3.13 -0.67 -20.44
N GLY A 720 2.23 -1.13 -19.56
CA GLY A 720 1.86 -2.54 -19.46
C GLY A 720 2.83 -3.43 -18.68
N LEU A 721 3.79 -2.87 -17.92
CA LEU A 721 4.71 -3.68 -17.10
C LEU A 721 3.99 -4.49 -16.00
N GLY A 722 2.79 -4.05 -15.60
CA GLY A 722 1.94 -4.76 -14.64
C GLY A 722 1.16 -5.93 -15.22
N VAL A 723 1.27 -6.22 -16.53
CA VAL A 723 0.62 -7.37 -17.16
C VAL A 723 1.54 -8.57 -17.04
N SER A 724 1.05 -9.64 -16.42
CA SER A 724 1.81 -10.89 -16.29
C SER A 724 1.81 -11.68 -17.60
N TYR A 725 2.76 -12.61 -17.74
CA TYR A 725 2.79 -13.50 -18.92
C TYR A 725 1.52 -14.33 -19.04
N LEU A 726 1.00 -14.83 -17.92
CA LEU A 726 -0.27 -15.55 -17.86
C LEU A 726 -1.43 -14.69 -18.39
N GLU A 727 -1.54 -13.46 -17.91
CA GLU A 727 -2.59 -12.53 -18.31
C GLU A 727 -2.53 -12.23 -19.82
N ARG A 728 -1.35 -11.90 -20.34
CA ARG A 728 -1.15 -11.64 -21.77
C ARG A 728 -1.50 -12.85 -22.64
N LEU A 729 -1.19 -14.07 -22.18
CA LEU A 729 -1.61 -15.29 -22.88
C LEU A 729 -3.13 -15.46 -22.86
N MET A 730 -3.77 -15.22 -21.71
CA MET A 730 -5.20 -15.36 -21.53
C MET A 730 -6.04 -14.35 -22.34
N GLU A 731 -5.43 -13.28 -22.86
CA GLU A 731 -6.05 -12.37 -23.83
C GLU A 731 -5.96 -12.85 -25.29
N ARG A 732 -5.15 -13.88 -25.58
CA ARG A 732 -5.01 -14.42 -26.95
C ARG A 732 -6.15 -15.37 -27.29
N GLU A 733 -6.49 -15.41 -28.57
CA GLU A 733 -7.53 -16.28 -29.15
C GLU A 733 -7.49 -17.72 -28.60
N LEU A 734 -6.30 -18.31 -28.53
CA LEU A 734 -6.06 -19.67 -28.07
C LEU A 734 -6.45 -19.93 -26.61
N TYR A 735 -6.65 -18.92 -25.77
CA TYR A 735 -6.91 -19.11 -24.34
C TYR A 735 -8.28 -18.60 -23.90
N VAL A 736 -9.03 -17.95 -24.79
CA VAL A 736 -10.37 -17.40 -24.52
C VAL A 736 -11.47 -18.37 -24.99
N GLY A 737 -11.34 -18.90 -26.21
CA GLY A 737 -12.40 -19.67 -26.86
C GLY A 737 -12.68 -21.06 -26.25
N LEU A 738 -13.96 -21.45 -26.17
CA LEU A 738 -14.39 -22.78 -25.69
C LEU A 738 -13.76 -23.92 -26.50
N GLN A 739 -13.53 -23.73 -27.79
CA GLN A 739 -12.91 -24.70 -28.69
C GLN A 739 -11.47 -25.06 -28.33
N TRP A 740 -10.80 -24.20 -27.54
CA TRP A 740 -9.41 -24.42 -27.11
C TRP A 740 -9.30 -25.01 -25.71
N ARG A 741 -10.44 -25.18 -25.00
CA ARG A 741 -10.46 -25.81 -23.68
C ARG A 741 -10.00 -27.27 -23.79
N GLY A 742 -9.07 -27.65 -22.92
CA GLY A 742 -8.42 -28.96 -22.94
C GLY A 742 -7.28 -29.10 -23.95
N ILE A 743 -7.01 -28.08 -24.78
CA ILE A 743 -5.84 -28.05 -25.70
C ILE A 743 -4.76 -27.12 -25.12
N SER A 744 -5.13 -25.89 -24.81
CA SER A 744 -4.22 -24.83 -24.31
C SER A 744 -4.59 -24.34 -22.92
N THR A 745 -5.85 -24.50 -22.50
CA THR A 745 -6.35 -23.99 -21.23
C THR A 745 -7.40 -24.90 -20.61
N VAL A 746 -7.46 -24.97 -19.28
CA VAL A 746 -8.59 -25.54 -18.53
C VAL A 746 -8.91 -24.60 -17.36
N LYS A 747 -10.19 -24.24 -17.23
CA LYS A 747 -10.72 -23.47 -16.10
C LYS A 747 -11.25 -24.41 -15.01
N LEU A 748 -10.77 -24.26 -13.78
CA LEU A 748 -11.27 -24.97 -12.60
C LEU A 748 -12.45 -24.18 -11.99
N THR A 749 -13.61 -24.81 -11.83
CA THR A 749 -14.85 -24.13 -11.38
C THR A 749 -15.29 -24.50 -9.97
N LYS A 750 -14.86 -25.64 -9.43
CA LYS A 750 -15.27 -26.12 -8.10
C LYS A 750 -14.38 -25.53 -7.00
N ASN A 751 -14.94 -24.68 -6.14
CA ASN A 751 -14.26 -24.07 -4.99
C ASN A 751 -14.43 -24.93 -3.73
N TRP A 752 -13.32 -25.32 -3.11
CA TRP A 752 -13.27 -26.20 -1.94
C TRP A 752 -12.86 -25.49 -0.64
N ARG A 753 -12.81 -24.15 -0.68
CA ARG A 753 -12.29 -23.32 0.41
C ARG A 753 -13.42 -22.60 1.15
N SER A 754 -14.35 -22.06 0.39
CA SER A 754 -15.21 -20.97 0.85
C SER A 754 -16.66 -21.39 1.05
N HIS A 755 -17.31 -20.78 2.05
CA HIS A 755 -18.76 -20.88 2.22
C HIS A 755 -19.51 -20.29 0.99
N PRO A 756 -20.76 -20.70 0.70
CA PRO A 756 -21.52 -20.15 -0.42
C PRO A 756 -21.78 -18.63 -0.35
N ALA A 757 -22.25 -18.09 0.79
CA ALA A 757 -22.54 -16.64 0.94
C ALA A 757 -21.33 -15.76 0.64
N ILE A 758 -20.17 -16.38 0.75
CA ILE A 758 -18.89 -15.78 0.64
C ILE A 758 -18.37 -15.75 -0.79
N LEU A 759 -18.52 -16.90 -1.45
CA LEU A 759 -18.10 -17.08 -2.81
C LEU A 759 -19.02 -16.30 -3.75
N LYS A 760 -20.27 -16.04 -3.32
CA LYS A 760 -21.30 -15.37 -4.12
C LYS A 760 -20.82 -14.09 -4.79
N PHE A 761 -20.41 -13.08 -4.02
CA PHE A 761 -19.97 -11.80 -4.59
C PHE A 761 -18.79 -11.94 -5.59
N PRO A 762 -17.64 -12.56 -5.24
CA PRO A 762 -16.52 -12.64 -6.15
C PRO A 762 -16.85 -13.49 -7.38
N ASN A 763 -17.70 -14.51 -7.22
CA ASN A 763 -18.17 -15.33 -8.33
C ASN A 763 -18.98 -14.51 -9.34
N GLU A 764 -19.96 -13.74 -8.88
CA GLU A 764 -20.81 -12.89 -9.72
C GLU A 764 -19.99 -11.77 -10.39
N VAL A 765 -19.07 -11.13 -9.67
CA VAL A 765 -18.34 -9.94 -10.17
C VAL A 765 -17.14 -10.29 -11.05
N PHE A 766 -16.40 -11.35 -10.75
CA PHE A 766 -15.12 -11.64 -11.43
C PHE A 766 -15.13 -12.91 -12.29
N TYR A 767 -16.10 -13.80 -12.06
CA TYR A 767 -16.10 -15.14 -12.65
C TYR A 767 -17.42 -15.54 -13.31
N GLU A 768 -18.28 -14.56 -13.62
CA GLU A 768 -19.51 -14.72 -14.39
C GLU A 768 -20.51 -15.73 -13.75
N GLY A 769 -20.43 -15.92 -12.43
CA GLY A 769 -21.27 -16.88 -11.72
C GLY A 769 -20.89 -18.36 -11.93
N GLU A 770 -19.81 -18.67 -12.63
CA GLU A 770 -19.43 -20.05 -12.99
C GLU A 770 -18.89 -20.90 -11.82
N LEU A 771 -18.56 -20.32 -10.67
CA LEU A 771 -17.97 -21.05 -9.53
C LEU A 771 -19.01 -21.80 -8.69
N GLU A 772 -18.67 -23.04 -8.35
CA GLU A 772 -19.49 -23.92 -7.51
C GLU A 772 -18.87 -24.05 -6.12
N ALA A 773 -19.62 -23.73 -5.05
CA ALA A 773 -19.19 -23.96 -3.68
C ALA A 773 -19.27 -25.46 -3.33
N ARG A 774 -18.13 -26.07 -3.01
CA ARG A 774 -17.97 -27.50 -2.70
C ARG A 774 -17.22 -27.75 -1.38
N ALA A 775 -16.85 -26.69 -0.65
CA ALA A 775 -16.19 -26.78 0.64
C ALA A 775 -17.04 -27.54 1.67
N ASP A 776 -16.39 -28.25 2.59
CA ASP A 776 -17.07 -29.03 3.63
C ASP A 776 -17.90 -28.11 4.55
N PRO A 777 -19.23 -28.33 4.67
CA PRO A 777 -20.08 -27.59 5.60
C PRO A 777 -19.61 -27.66 7.05
N VAL A 778 -19.04 -28.78 7.50
CA VAL A 778 -18.54 -28.96 8.87
C VAL A 778 -17.48 -27.92 9.20
N ILE A 779 -16.58 -27.65 8.24
CA ILE A 779 -15.52 -26.66 8.41
C ILE A 779 -16.09 -25.25 8.21
N THR A 780 -16.78 -25.02 7.10
CA THR A 780 -17.25 -23.68 6.74
C THR A 780 -18.23 -23.13 7.77
N HIS A 781 -19.20 -23.92 8.24
CA HIS A 781 -20.24 -23.49 9.18
C HIS A 781 -19.80 -23.57 10.66
N SER A 782 -18.60 -24.08 10.96
CA SER A 782 -18.14 -24.34 12.34
C SER A 782 -18.17 -23.10 13.26
N LEU A 783 -18.06 -21.90 12.69
CA LEU A 783 -17.97 -20.64 13.42
C LEU A 783 -19.29 -19.89 13.55
N LEU A 784 -20.38 -20.38 12.92
CA LEU A 784 -21.72 -19.78 13.03
C LEU A 784 -22.27 -19.72 14.44
N ARG A 785 -21.85 -20.65 15.29
CA ARG A 785 -22.28 -20.78 16.68
C ARG A 785 -21.59 -19.84 17.66
N TRP A 786 -20.66 -19.02 17.20
CA TRP A 786 -19.98 -18.05 18.06
C TRP A 786 -20.99 -17.05 18.62
N ASN A 787 -20.81 -16.59 19.85
CA ASN A 787 -21.75 -15.67 20.48
C ASN A 787 -21.63 -14.23 19.95
N GLY A 788 -20.51 -13.84 19.34
CA GLY A 788 -20.28 -12.50 18.77
C GLY A 788 -21.10 -12.18 17.52
N MET A 789 -22.05 -13.04 17.22
CA MET A 789 -22.79 -13.14 16.00
C MET A 789 -24.18 -12.45 16.01
N LYS A 790 -24.34 -11.36 15.23
CA LYS A 790 -25.56 -10.79 14.54
C LYS A 790 -26.66 -11.72 13.86
N SER A 791 -26.60 -12.13 12.56
CA SER A 791 -27.37 -13.15 11.79
C SER A 791 -26.77 -14.59 11.56
N PRO A 792 -27.40 -15.71 12.00
CA PRO A 792 -26.94 -17.14 11.98
C PRO A 792 -26.62 -17.82 10.61
N THR A 793 -26.54 -17.07 9.50
CA THR A 793 -26.46 -17.61 8.11
C THR A 793 -25.58 -16.81 7.13
N PHE A 794 -25.07 -15.67 7.59
CA PHE A 794 -24.38 -14.54 6.94
C PHE A 794 -22.84 -14.44 6.56
N PRO A 795 -21.91 -15.40 6.63
CA PRO A 795 -20.54 -15.38 7.23
C PRO A 795 -19.64 -14.13 7.44
N ILE A 796 -20.15 -12.94 7.71
CA ILE A 796 -19.48 -11.67 7.50
C ILE A 796 -19.96 -10.67 8.55
N ILE A 797 -19.00 -10.10 9.29
CA ILE A 797 -19.22 -8.85 10.03
C ILE A 797 -18.48 -7.71 9.34
N PHE A 798 -19.26 -6.68 8.99
CA PHE A 798 -18.77 -5.34 8.74
C PHE A 798 -18.86 -4.52 10.04
N HIS A 799 -17.72 -4.09 10.58
CA HIS A 799 -17.71 -3.23 11.77
C HIS A 799 -17.30 -1.82 11.39
N SER A 800 -18.27 -0.91 11.33
CA SER A 800 -18.02 0.51 11.09
C SER A 800 -17.36 1.16 12.31
N ILE A 801 -16.27 1.87 12.09
CA ILE A 801 -15.56 2.62 13.13
C ILE A 801 -15.31 4.05 12.66
N THR A 802 -15.55 5.02 13.53
CA THR A 802 -15.22 6.43 13.25
C THR A 802 -13.80 6.73 13.75
N GLY A 803 -12.82 5.93 13.33
CA GLY A 803 -11.45 6.04 13.83
C GLY A 803 -10.70 7.26 13.28
N LYS A 804 -9.47 7.48 13.76
CA LYS A 804 -8.56 8.51 13.22
C LYS A 804 -7.24 7.90 12.77
N ASP A 805 -6.96 7.95 11.46
CA ASP A 805 -5.66 7.53 10.93
C ASP A 805 -4.55 8.53 11.28
N THR A 806 -3.41 8.02 11.74
CA THR A 806 -2.24 8.80 12.16
C THR A 806 -0.95 8.22 11.57
N GLN A 807 0.15 8.96 11.69
CA GLN A 807 1.50 8.57 11.29
C GLN A 807 2.46 8.88 12.44
N GLU A 808 3.61 8.21 12.48
CA GLU A 808 4.63 8.42 13.52
C GLU A 808 6.00 8.74 12.92
N ALA A 809 6.70 9.68 13.56
CA ALA A 809 8.08 10.07 13.28
C ALA A 809 8.34 10.35 11.78
N SER A 810 9.31 9.68 11.16
CA SER A 810 9.61 9.81 9.73
C SER A 810 8.83 8.83 8.85
N SER A 811 7.97 7.98 9.44
CA SER A 811 7.31 6.90 8.70
C SER A 811 6.17 7.42 7.82
N PRO A 812 6.21 7.18 6.50
CA PRO A 812 5.12 7.54 5.60
C PRO A 812 3.92 6.59 5.71
N SER A 813 3.98 5.55 6.56
CA SER A 813 2.90 4.58 6.74
C SER A 813 1.87 5.05 7.76
N TYR A 814 0.60 4.76 7.50
CA TYR A 814 -0.51 5.09 8.40
C TYR A 814 -0.84 3.94 9.36
N PHE A 815 -1.40 4.27 10.51
CA PHE A 815 -2.04 3.33 11.42
C PHE A 815 -3.25 3.98 12.11
N ASN A 816 -4.16 3.17 12.62
CA ASN A 816 -5.40 3.59 13.27
C ASN A 816 -5.53 2.85 14.61
N PRO A 817 -5.29 3.53 15.74
CA PRO A 817 -5.35 2.93 17.08
C PRO A 817 -6.70 2.27 17.40
N ASP A 818 -7.81 2.88 17.00
CA ASP A 818 -9.15 2.37 17.27
C ASP A 818 -9.37 1.03 16.57
N GLU A 819 -8.91 0.91 15.32
CA GLU A 819 -8.94 -0.37 14.60
C GLU A 819 -8.06 -1.43 15.26
N VAL A 820 -6.87 -1.08 15.74
CA VAL A 820 -5.97 -2.04 16.42
C VAL A 820 -6.63 -2.59 17.69
N SER A 821 -7.22 -1.71 18.51
CA SER A 821 -7.96 -2.11 19.72
C SER A 821 -9.13 -3.02 19.38
N LEU A 822 -9.88 -2.70 18.32
CA LEU A 822 -11.01 -3.51 17.87
C LEU A 822 -10.57 -4.90 17.37
N VAL A 823 -9.49 -4.96 16.57
CA VAL A 823 -8.90 -6.23 16.11
C VAL A 823 -8.53 -7.12 17.30
N LYS A 824 -7.85 -6.55 18.30
CA LYS A 824 -7.49 -7.26 19.54
C LYS A 824 -8.73 -7.81 20.25
N HIS A 825 -9.73 -6.96 20.49
CA HIS A 825 -10.97 -7.35 21.16
C HIS A 825 -11.64 -8.56 20.49
N TYR A 826 -11.66 -8.56 19.17
CA TYR A 826 -12.28 -9.65 18.44
C TYR A 826 -11.46 -10.94 18.48
N VAL A 827 -10.13 -10.88 18.39
CA VAL A 827 -9.26 -12.05 18.60
C VAL A 827 -9.50 -12.65 19.98
N GLU A 828 -9.58 -11.82 21.02
CA GLU A 828 -9.87 -12.28 22.39
C GLU A 828 -11.26 -12.91 22.49
N SER A 829 -12.28 -12.31 21.85
CA SER A 829 -13.64 -12.84 21.85
C SER A 829 -13.74 -14.18 21.10
N LEU A 830 -13.01 -14.34 20.00
CA LEU A 830 -12.84 -15.59 19.25
C LEU A 830 -12.32 -16.72 20.14
N PHE A 831 -11.21 -16.46 20.84
CA PHE A 831 -10.57 -17.46 21.70
C PHE A 831 -11.32 -17.72 23.01
N SER A 832 -12.10 -16.73 23.50
CA SER A 832 -12.92 -16.91 24.70
C SER A 832 -13.99 -18.00 24.54
N ASP A 833 -14.47 -18.23 23.31
CA ASP A 833 -15.45 -19.28 23.03
C ASP A 833 -14.76 -20.63 22.75
N ARG A 834 -14.53 -21.39 23.83
CA ARG A 834 -13.86 -22.69 23.80
C ARG A 834 -14.55 -23.73 22.90
N ARG A 835 -15.84 -23.54 22.54
CA ARG A 835 -16.56 -24.45 21.63
C ARG A 835 -15.96 -24.41 20.23
N LEU A 836 -15.28 -23.33 19.84
CA LEU A 836 -14.74 -23.16 18.50
C LEU A 836 -13.44 -23.92 18.25
N ARG A 837 -12.70 -24.25 19.32
CA ARG A 837 -11.41 -24.97 19.30
C ARG A 837 -10.43 -24.36 18.29
N LEU A 838 -10.27 -23.03 18.34
CA LEU A 838 -9.36 -22.30 17.47
C LEU A 838 -7.93 -22.33 18.01
N THR A 839 -6.98 -22.29 17.07
CA THR A 839 -5.55 -22.11 17.31
C THR A 839 -5.07 -20.83 16.63
N ASP A 840 -3.87 -20.34 16.98
CA ASP A 840 -3.29 -19.14 16.35
C ASP A 840 -3.19 -19.28 14.81
N ASP A 841 -2.93 -20.49 14.30
CA ASP A 841 -2.84 -20.80 12.88
C ASP A 841 -4.18 -20.73 12.14
N ASP A 842 -5.30 -20.75 12.86
CA ASP A 842 -6.64 -20.62 12.29
C ASP A 842 -7.02 -19.18 11.95
N ILE A 843 -6.29 -18.19 12.49
CA ILE A 843 -6.57 -16.77 12.34
C ILE A 843 -5.48 -16.08 11.50
N GLY A 844 -5.90 -15.21 10.59
CA GLY A 844 -5.00 -14.32 9.86
C GLY A 844 -5.49 -12.89 9.86
N ILE A 845 -4.57 -11.93 10.00
CA ILE A 845 -4.91 -10.50 10.03
C ILE A 845 -4.24 -9.78 8.87
N ILE A 846 -5.04 -9.13 8.03
CA ILE A 846 -4.59 -8.47 6.81
C ILE A 846 -4.76 -6.96 6.95
N SER A 847 -3.68 -6.22 6.75
CA SER A 847 -3.72 -4.76 6.65
C SER A 847 -2.76 -4.26 5.56
N PRO A 848 -3.14 -3.25 4.75
CA PRO A 848 -2.27 -2.75 3.69
C PRO A 848 -1.14 -1.84 4.19
N TYR A 849 -1.16 -1.42 5.47
CA TYR A 849 -0.18 -0.50 6.02
C TYR A 849 0.74 -1.21 7.01
N HIS A 850 2.05 -1.08 6.84
CA HIS A 850 3.04 -1.75 7.69
C HIS A 850 3.00 -1.24 9.13
N ALA A 851 2.82 0.06 9.35
CA ALA A 851 2.68 0.62 10.70
C ALA A 851 1.48 -0.03 11.44
N GLN A 852 0.36 -0.23 10.74
CA GLN A 852 -0.78 -0.97 11.31
C GLN A 852 -0.43 -2.42 11.63
N VAL A 853 0.22 -3.14 10.70
CA VAL A 853 0.68 -4.52 10.92
C VAL A 853 1.59 -4.60 12.15
N GLY A 854 2.53 -3.67 12.30
CA GLY A 854 3.46 -3.62 13.43
C GLY A 854 2.74 -3.39 14.76
N LYS A 855 1.78 -2.46 14.82
CA LYS A 855 0.98 -2.18 16.03
C LYS A 855 0.10 -3.38 16.41
N ILE A 856 -0.55 -4.02 15.45
CA ILE A 856 -1.36 -5.24 15.70
C ILE A 856 -0.47 -6.37 16.21
N ARG A 857 0.67 -6.65 15.57
CA ARG A 857 1.61 -7.67 16.03
C ARG A 857 2.06 -7.40 17.46
N ARG A 858 2.42 -6.17 17.79
CA ARG A 858 2.86 -5.79 19.14
C ARG A 858 1.79 -6.08 20.20
N VAL A 859 0.54 -5.71 19.93
CA VAL A 859 -0.56 -5.92 20.87
C VAL A 859 -0.90 -7.40 21.05
N LEU A 860 -0.82 -8.20 19.97
CA LEU A 860 -1.11 -9.64 20.02
C LEU A 860 0.08 -10.49 20.49
N ASN A 861 1.31 -9.99 20.43
CA ASN A 861 2.51 -10.77 20.79
C ASN A 861 2.49 -11.29 22.24
N VAL A 862 1.71 -10.66 23.12
CA VAL A 862 1.57 -11.07 24.53
C VAL A 862 0.66 -12.29 24.67
N THR A 863 -0.41 -12.38 23.88
CA THR A 863 -1.47 -13.40 24.05
C THR A 863 -1.48 -14.45 22.93
N HIS A 864 -1.20 -14.03 21.69
CA HIS A 864 -1.29 -14.84 20.48
C HIS A 864 -0.14 -14.52 19.50
N PRO A 865 1.12 -14.85 19.84
CA PRO A 865 2.29 -14.47 19.06
C PRO A 865 2.38 -15.16 17.69
N ASN A 866 1.70 -16.29 17.49
CA ASN A 866 1.80 -17.06 16.25
C ASN A 866 0.74 -16.64 15.22
N ILE A 867 -0.21 -15.76 15.57
CA ILE A 867 -1.18 -15.24 14.60
C ILE A 867 -0.43 -14.50 13.50
N LYS A 868 -0.64 -14.93 12.27
CA LYS A 868 -0.07 -14.25 11.13
C LYS A 868 -0.75 -12.90 10.94
N VAL A 869 0.03 -11.82 10.92
CA VAL A 869 -0.42 -10.46 10.59
C VAL A 869 0.45 -9.94 9.45
N GLY A 870 -0.11 -9.41 8.37
CA GLY A 870 0.68 -9.02 7.20
C GLY A 870 -0.13 -8.32 6.10
N SER A 871 0.54 -8.00 4.99
CA SER A 871 -0.13 -7.45 3.80
C SER A 871 -0.83 -8.54 2.99
N VAL A 872 -1.69 -8.17 2.03
CA VAL A 872 -2.41 -9.14 1.18
C VAL A 872 -1.43 -10.06 0.44
N GLU A 873 -0.31 -9.49 -0.01
CA GLU A 873 0.75 -10.20 -0.74
C GLU A 873 1.40 -11.31 0.12
N GLU A 874 1.51 -11.11 1.44
CA GLU A 874 2.05 -12.15 2.34
C GLU A 874 1.09 -13.31 2.58
N PHE A 875 -0.21 -13.11 2.36
CA PHE A 875 -1.25 -14.13 2.51
C PHE A 875 -1.57 -14.88 1.22
N GLN A 876 -0.95 -14.51 0.10
CA GLN A 876 -1.15 -15.19 -1.17
C GLN A 876 -0.73 -16.67 -1.08
N GLY A 877 -1.61 -17.54 -1.59
CA GLY A 877 -1.47 -18.99 -1.52
C GLY A 877 -1.73 -19.61 -0.14
N GLN A 878 -2.15 -18.82 0.85
CA GLN A 878 -2.42 -19.29 2.22
C GLN A 878 -3.91 -19.18 2.55
N GLU A 879 -4.34 -20.00 3.51
CA GLU A 879 -5.74 -20.11 3.91
C GLU A 879 -5.83 -20.06 5.45
N ARG A 880 -6.91 -19.50 5.97
CA ARG A 880 -7.22 -19.40 7.41
C ARG A 880 -8.71 -19.63 7.61
N ARG A 881 -9.11 -20.13 8.78
CA ARG A 881 -10.54 -20.28 9.14
C ARG A 881 -11.19 -18.92 9.41
N VAL A 882 -10.42 -17.96 9.91
CA VAL A 882 -10.83 -16.61 10.28
C VAL A 882 -9.85 -15.61 9.64
N ILE A 883 -10.36 -14.59 8.95
CA ILE A 883 -9.55 -13.47 8.48
C ILE A 883 -10.07 -12.18 9.08
N ILE A 884 -9.19 -11.35 9.62
CA ILE A 884 -9.52 -10.03 10.11
C ILE A 884 -8.88 -9.03 9.17
N VAL A 885 -9.63 -8.03 8.73
CA VAL A 885 -9.13 -7.03 7.80
C VAL A 885 -9.21 -5.66 8.44
N SER A 886 -8.04 -5.08 8.70
CA SER A 886 -7.94 -3.68 9.10
C SER A 886 -7.72 -2.80 7.87
N THR A 887 -8.56 -1.76 7.74
CA THR A 887 -8.59 -0.85 6.59
C THR A 887 -7.78 0.42 6.80
N VAL A 888 -7.57 0.78 8.07
CA VAL A 888 -6.78 1.88 8.61
C VAL A 888 -7.33 3.26 8.31
N ARG A 889 -7.62 3.57 7.04
CA ARG A 889 -7.95 4.92 6.61
C ARG A 889 -9.37 5.28 7.02
N SER A 890 -9.50 6.44 7.66
CA SER A 890 -10.78 6.99 8.12
C SER A 890 -11.05 8.40 7.57
N SER A 891 -10.06 9.02 6.92
CA SER A 891 -10.17 10.34 6.27
C SER A 891 -10.50 10.24 4.77
N VAL A 892 -11.65 10.83 4.38
CA VAL A 892 -12.10 10.92 2.96
C VAL A 892 -11.11 11.71 2.10
N GLU A 893 -10.43 12.69 2.70
CA GLU A 893 -9.46 13.63 2.09
C GLU A 893 -8.25 12.96 1.44
N LYS A 894 -8.07 11.68 1.76
CA LYS A 894 -6.84 10.93 1.61
C LYS A 894 -7.06 9.69 0.73
N VAL A 895 -8.31 9.40 0.37
CA VAL A 895 -8.75 8.28 -0.46
C VAL A 895 -8.31 8.48 -1.92
N ASP A 896 -8.45 9.69 -2.46
CA ASP A 896 -8.01 10.02 -3.84
C ASP A 896 -6.49 9.99 -4.00
N PHE A 897 -5.73 10.36 -2.95
CA PHE A 897 -4.27 10.20 -2.92
C PHE A 897 -3.89 8.71 -2.95
N ASP A 898 -4.59 7.86 -2.21
CA ASP A 898 -4.35 6.41 -2.20
C ASP A 898 -4.77 5.75 -3.52
N LEU A 899 -5.84 6.24 -4.17
CA LEU A 899 -6.26 5.87 -5.52
C LEU A 899 -5.20 6.24 -6.57
N THR A 900 -4.71 7.48 -6.51
CA THR A 900 -3.68 8.00 -7.43
C THR A 900 -2.28 7.46 -7.15
N HIS A 901 -1.98 6.90 -5.98
CA HIS A 901 -0.72 6.20 -5.70
C HIS A 901 -0.88 4.67 -5.65
N ALA A 902 -2.10 4.16 -5.82
CA ALA A 902 -2.48 2.75 -5.73
C ALA A 902 -1.95 2.05 -4.46
N LEU A 903 -2.03 2.74 -3.33
CA LEU A 903 -1.69 2.18 -2.02
C LEU A 903 -2.85 1.34 -1.52
N GLY A 904 -2.57 0.08 -1.14
CA GLY A 904 -3.56 -0.82 -0.54
C GLY A 904 -4.68 -1.29 -1.46
N PHE A 905 -5.80 -1.67 -0.85
CA PHE A 905 -6.97 -2.34 -1.48
C PHE A 905 -8.03 -1.36 -2.02
N VAL A 906 -8.00 -0.10 -1.58
CA VAL A 906 -9.02 0.92 -1.90
C VAL A 906 -9.03 1.26 -3.39
N ALA A 907 -7.93 0.99 -4.10
CA ALA A 907 -7.71 1.44 -5.48
C ALA A 907 -7.61 0.34 -6.55
N ASN A 908 -7.47 -0.93 -6.17
CA ASN A 908 -7.13 -2.00 -7.12
C ASN A 908 -8.11 -3.17 -6.98
N HIS A 909 -8.96 -3.36 -8.00
CA HIS A 909 -9.97 -4.43 -8.06
C HIS A 909 -9.39 -5.86 -8.03
N ARG A 910 -8.09 -6.05 -8.31
CA ARG A 910 -7.41 -7.36 -8.21
C ARG A 910 -6.87 -7.61 -6.82
N ARG A 911 -6.33 -6.55 -6.19
CA ARG A 911 -6.07 -6.56 -4.76
C ARG A 911 -7.34 -6.87 -4.03
N PHE A 912 -8.46 -6.29 -4.52
CA PHE A 912 -9.83 -6.66 -4.23
C PHE A 912 -9.98 -8.20 -4.39
N ASN A 913 -10.26 -8.74 -5.56
CA ASN A 913 -10.52 -10.17 -5.75
C ASN A 913 -9.62 -11.19 -4.96
N GLY A 914 -8.28 -11.00 -4.84
CA GLY A 914 -7.41 -11.89 -4.06
C GLY A 914 -7.82 -12.10 -2.58
N LYS A 915 -8.15 -11.04 -1.83
CA LYS A 915 -8.44 -11.12 -0.37
C LYS A 915 -9.78 -11.77 -0.04
N TYR A 916 -10.77 -11.65 -0.94
CA TYR A 916 -12.07 -12.32 -0.88
C TYR A 916 -11.98 -13.84 -0.84
N LEU A 917 -10.82 -14.32 -1.23
CA LEU A 917 -10.58 -15.66 -1.69
C LEU A 917 -9.47 -16.32 -0.86
N TYR A 918 -8.59 -15.57 -0.19
CA TYR A 918 -7.71 -16.07 0.89
C TYR A 918 -8.42 -16.17 2.24
N CYS A 919 -9.59 -15.51 2.35
CA CYS A 919 -10.65 -15.92 3.25
C CYS A 919 -11.73 -16.59 2.43
N SER A 920 -12.49 -17.43 3.07
CA SER A 920 -13.89 -17.45 2.76
C SER A 920 -14.47 -16.05 3.12
N CYS A 921 -14.41 -15.00 2.26
CA CYS A 921 -15.32 -13.80 2.21
C CYS A 921 -14.73 -12.39 2.23
N THR A 922 -15.63 -11.40 2.12
CA THR A 922 -15.53 -10.30 1.20
C THR A 922 -15.55 -8.83 1.73
N TYR A 923 -14.45 -8.02 1.54
CA TYR A 923 -14.25 -6.54 1.26
C TYR A 923 -15.07 -5.38 1.79
N GLY A 924 -14.27 -4.39 2.27
CA GLY A 924 -14.46 -2.94 2.14
C GLY A 924 -14.93 -2.01 3.29
N LEU A 925 -14.69 -2.21 4.61
CA LEU A 925 -14.29 -1.28 5.72
C LEU A 925 -14.22 -2.13 7.02
N THR A 926 -13.26 -1.88 7.92
CA THR A 926 -12.89 -2.69 9.12
C THR A 926 -13.65 -4.01 9.29
N TRP A 927 -13.10 -5.08 8.75
CA TRP A 927 -13.74 -6.39 8.79
C TRP A 927 -13.24 -7.13 9.99
N LEU A 928 -14.19 -7.64 10.73
CA LEU A 928 -13.95 -8.89 11.40
C LEU A 928 -14.67 -10.00 10.62
N PHE A 929 -13.95 -10.84 9.87
CA PHE A 929 -14.51 -12.15 9.55
C PHE A 929 -14.26 -13.05 10.74
N GLN A 930 -15.18 -13.05 11.69
CA GLN A 930 -15.61 -14.33 12.20
C GLN A 930 -17.07 -14.44 11.89
N TRP A 931 -17.38 -14.96 10.71
CA TRP A 931 -18.70 -15.49 10.36
C TRP A 931 -19.87 -14.62 10.83
N LEU A 932 -20.95 -15.28 11.15
CA LEU A 932 -22.31 -15.02 10.83
C LEU A 932 -22.54 -14.89 9.44
#